data_AF-A0A137SX74-F1
#
_entry.id   AF-A0A137SX74-F1
#
_cell.length_a   1.000
_cell.length_b   1.000
_cell.length_c   1.000
_cell.angle_alpha   90.00
_cell.angle_beta   90.00
_cell.angle_gamma   90.00
#
_symmetry.space_group_name_H-M   'P 1'
#
loop_
_entity.id
_entity.type
_entity.pdbx_description
1 polymer ?
#
loop_
_entity_poly.entity_id
_entity_poly.type
_entity_poly.pdbx_seq_one_letter_code
_entity_poly.pdbx_strand_id
1 'polypeptide(L)'
;MKNKFINEKKMKNKFLSLTMASLVLVSSLPLNNQVYASMNTTVDAITQATKNDGNILNELTKDANSELLVIRDGSFTYRLKVFVNKHVNFIEGIIDETDPVNGVYGSVAMIWGQFKEQDKGLKKYGGKTFGEIKAMPTPEDIIVMGGQRDDIPKKVHKKILEFISTEEAKEGNTEREKKNELARSLYKYRYRYVYKDTQIWDAATLSQFLESYDKARAVLKQPNPSDNEISERISDLDTKYNGIKAAPFSDAKFQELVRQAEEKIKNKDSYTLSTMAELQRVLAEVKNDYDAGKIKNLLEMNKAEKKLQGALNQLVTKEESKSRFTINGEIRQYGNESEKSMANPFMDPSILLIEENNANIYEVNFKKGTFQGFTAEVSGLKYDNGSSWQDASLVNTVNDIKTFRLVMPKSNIDRIHIKTLAPMGGTELAEQDAVLKLDLSTKRPEGSQLEDGNKQKLKDFLNSIQELNNDINAGLYKEPKSTEFKDKYIEATKLLEGNQVTDEAIEAIIRSIRIIKQDLVLKAVDDFAQKLGKAEGITTDQSSKDKYTEKSLAKLQEAVDAGNAVWGSRYNLQKEELARLINLLDTAMADLREKGQEENSTEEKVFTAPVKLMHADTLGQLSMANGAIVSPAKLIYNGDKVTIELEFKGLDLKGMKGHLINLFTFENNQDPRSGGHAVETKIEKTFTDMGMDGQNKEFPQVFSFTMDRNLFEASEFLWCRVWVDVMDFIMGGTPGAGAREAKIVIDKTNLPKEEPLNKDELISLITESKKIEKGDKTEEAFNKLQGVINKVQESIDKIKSKKDLEEVKNELQRAIEEFKASPAEVKEAKNKPELEKLLHEQDSLYQDVLKGEYKEEGSKLYLDKYKEAIKLLEDPKAKEEDIDDVIMSLKSIKQNRLILKILDVFQDLIVKAEEITNKENTDKKYTEDSFNRLKEAVNEANKYWHKRFEQPKEKIESLNKMLKDGLEGLKEVPKIVLNTEALTKEIAAAKEIVKGKKTEEAFRKLKAAIAAAEKVLGEATEQTQLDEAATTLKAAVETFNNSPDKKVTPTPTPKPDPKPTPNYPSYPSYPRDNSTTAGSTTKPTADK
;
A
#
# COMPACT_ATOMS: atom_id res chain seq x y z
N MET A 1 -25.90 -11.69 -60.95
CA MET A 1 -26.97 -12.34 -60.16
C MET A 1 -26.51 -12.43 -58.71
N LYS A 2 -27.40 -12.01 -57.79
CA LYS A 2 -27.43 -12.02 -56.31
C LYS A 2 -26.27 -12.65 -55.47
N ASN A 3 -25.93 -11.88 -54.42
CA ASN A 3 -25.62 -12.21 -53.01
C ASN A 3 -24.18 -12.40 -52.47
N LYS A 4 -23.94 -11.63 -51.37
CA LYS A 4 -23.24 -11.93 -50.09
C LYS A 4 -21.71 -11.74 -49.93
N PHE A 5 -21.37 -10.69 -49.15
CA PHE A 5 -20.47 -10.59 -47.98
C PHE A 5 -18.92 -10.72 -48.08
N ILE A 6 -18.24 -9.57 -47.83
CA ILE A 6 -17.12 -9.23 -46.89
C ILE A 6 -15.77 -10.00 -47.02
N ASN A 7 -14.71 -9.44 -47.64
CA ASN A 7 -13.60 -8.55 -47.15
C ASN A 7 -12.84 -9.03 -45.88
N GLU A 8 -11.62 -9.58 -45.96
CA GLU A 8 -10.26 -8.91 -46.08
C GLU A 8 -9.88 -8.08 -44.83
N LYS A 9 -8.66 -8.07 -44.23
CA LYS A 9 -7.26 -8.31 -44.65
C LYS A 9 -6.31 -8.28 -43.40
N LYS A 10 -5.37 -9.23 -43.23
CA LYS A 10 -3.88 -9.19 -43.39
C LYS A 10 -2.97 -8.40 -42.40
N MET A 11 -2.03 -9.18 -41.82
CA MET A 11 -0.57 -8.98 -41.58
C MET A 11 -0.03 -7.97 -40.53
N LYS A 12 0.72 -8.48 -39.53
CA LYS A 12 2.21 -8.40 -39.43
C LYS A 12 2.77 -9.07 -38.16
N ASN A 13 4.05 -9.46 -38.27
CA ASN A 13 5.04 -9.78 -37.22
C ASN A 13 5.43 -11.25 -36.96
N LYS A 14 6.50 -11.62 -37.68
CA LYS A 14 7.56 -12.57 -37.30
C LYS A 14 8.23 -12.12 -35.99
N PHE A 15 8.38 -13.01 -35.01
CA PHE A 15 9.67 -13.61 -34.62
C PHE A 15 9.43 -14.47 -33.37
N LEU A 16 9.70 -15.77 -33.50
CA LEU A 16 9.67 -16.76 -32.42
C LEU A 16 10.92 -17.63 -32.62
N SER A 17 11.95 -17.45 -31.79
CA SER A 17 12.89 -18.53 -31.40
C SER A 17 13.92 -18.09 -30.36
N LEU A 18 14.01 -18.92 -29.30
CA LEU A 18 15.20 -19.32 -28.52
C LEU A 18 16.20 -18.25 -28.02
N THR A 19 16.34 -18.14 -26.70
CA THR A 19 17.47 -18.76 -25.96
C THR A 19 17.24 -18.75 -24.44
N MET A 20 17.71 -19.84 -23.81
CA MET A 20 17.74 -20.11 -22.37
C MET A 20 18.64 -19.15 -21.58
N ALA A 21 18.45 -19.20 -20.26
CA ALA A 21 19.35 -18.80 -19.16
C ALA A 21 19.12 -17.40 -18.55
N SER A 22 18.25 -17.36 -17.55
CA SER A 22 18.51 -16.74 -16.24
C SER A 22 17.49 -17.28 -15.24
N LEU A 23 17.84 -18.44 -14.67
CA LEU A 23 17.40 -18.89 -13.36
C LEU A 23 18.10 -17.99 -12.32
N VAL A 24 17.45 -17.78 -11.16
CA VAL A 24 17.97 -17.27 -9.86
C VAL A 24 17.53 -15.84 -9.45
N LEU A 25 16.92 -15.81 -8.25
CA LEU A 25 16.69 -14.70 -7.29
C LEU A 25 15.54 -13.70 -7.54
N VAL A 26 14.36 -14.01 -6.96
CA VAL A 26 13.58 -13.01 -6.19
C VAL A 26 13.15 -13.65 -4.87
N SER A 27 14.08 -13.69 -3.93
CA SER A 27 13.79 -13.81 -2.49
C SER A 27 13.99 -12.43 -1.89
N SER A 28 12.91 -11.69 -1.63
CA SER A 28 12.84 -10.63 -0.58
C SER A 28 11.62 -9.73 -0.80
N LEU A 29 10.50 -10.06 -0.15
CA LEU A 29 9.56 -9.07 0.34
C LEU A 29 9.25 -9.46 1.79
N PRO A 30 9.71 -8.71 2.80
CA PRO A 30 9.32 -8.97 4.17
C PRO A 30 7.88 -8.46 4.37
N LEU A 31 6.93 -9.38 4.31
CA LEU A 31 5.61 -9.21 4.93
C LEU A 31 5.84 -9.15 6.45
N ASN A 32 5.93 -7.96 7.01
CA ASN A 32 5.61 -7.74 8.43
C ASN A 32 5.27 -6.27 8.69
N ASN A 33 3.96 -6.00 8.68
CA ASN A 33 3.39 -5.07 9.63
C ASN A 33 1.96 -5.54 9.92
N GLN A 34 1.65 -5.75 11.20
CA GLN A 34 0.33 -6.18 11.65
C GLN A 34 -0.75 -5.23 11.12
N VAL A 35 -1.58 -5.75 10.23
CA VAL A 35 -2.76 -5.07 9.72
C VAL A 35 -3.81 -5.09 10.83
N TYR A 36 -3.93 -3.98 11.57
CA TYR A 36 -5.16 -3.70 12.30
C TYR A 36 -6.22 -3.36 11.26
N ALA A 37 -7.20 -4.26 11.16
CA ALA A 37 -8.15 -4.39 10.08
C ALA A 37 -8.94 -3.12 9.75
N SER A 38 -9.29 -3.00 8.47
CA SER A 38 -10.21 -2.01 7.92
C SER A 38 -11.55 -2.02 8.68
N MET A 39 -11.96 -0.85 9.14
CA MET A 39 -13.25 -0.63 9.78
C MET A 39 -14.39 -1.00 8.81
N ASN A 40 -15.25 -1.93 9.23
CA ASN A 40 -16.56 -2.31 8.64
C ASN A 40 -16.69 -3.41 7.55
N THR A 41 -15.79 -4.39 7.46
CA THR A 41 -16.15 -5.65 6.78
C THR A 41 -15.99 -6.88 7.67
N THR A 42 -16.98 -7.76 7.54
CA THR A 42 -17.24 -9.00 8.25
C THR A 42 -16.14 -10.04 8.02
N VAL A 43 -14.92 -9.77 8.49
CA VAL A 43 -13.82 -10.72 8.43
C VAL A 43 -13.10 -10.74 9.77
N ASP A 44 -13.19 -11.91 10.40
CA ASP A 44 -12.18 -12.48 11.31
C ASP A 44 -12.07 -11.99 12.75
N ALA A 45 -13.17 -12.14 13.47
CA ALA A 45 -13.07 -12.54 14.87
C ALA A 45 -12.85 -14.05 15.07
N ILE A 46 -13.10 -14.87 14.04
CA ILE A 46 -12.80 -16.31 14.06
C ILE A 46 -11.28 -16.56 14.20
N THR A 47 -10.46 -15.59 13.81
CA THR A 47 -9.03 -15.77 13.51
C THR A 47 -8.08 -15.34 14.64
N GLN A 48 -8.59 -14.81 15.77
CA GLN A 48 -7.75 -14.14 16.76
C GLN A 48 -7.75 -14.74 18.17
N ALA A 49 -8.59 -15.74 18.47
CA ALA A 49 -8.62 -16.39 19.79
C ALA A 49 -7.47 -17.38 20.05
N THR A 50 -6.63 -17.64 19.05
CA THR A 50 -5.54 -18.63 19.08
C THR A 50 -4.14 -17.99 18.98
N LYS A 51 -4.02 -16.67 19.13
CA LYS A 51 -2.73 -15.99 19.32
C LYS A 51 -2.31 -16.12 20.79
N ASN A 52 -1.00 -16.25 21.06
CA ASN A 52 -0.41 -16.11 22.40
C ASN A 52 -0.52 -14.64 22.88
N ASP A 53 -1.76 -14.17 23.03
CA ASP A 53 -2.12 -12.83 23.47
C ASP A 53 -2.57 -12.90 24.92
N GLY A 54 -1.75 -12.35 25.82
CA GLY A 54 -1.99 -12.38 27.26
C GLY A 54 -3.35 -11.81 27.67
N ASN A 55 -3.90 -10.82 26.94
CA ASN A 55 -5.19 -10.23 27.26
C ASN A 55 -6.36 -11.16 26.87
N ILE A 56 -6.26 -11.79 25.71
CA ILE A 56 -7.25 -12.79 25.27
C ILE A 56 -7.18 -14.02 26.17
N LEU A 57 -5.99 -14.46 26.58
CA LEU A 57 -5.78 -15.60 27.48
C LEU A 57 -6.37 -15.36 28.88
N ASN A 58 -6.17 -14.16 29.43
CA ASN A 58 -6.77 -13.75 30.70
C ASN A 58 -8.31 -13.72 30.65
N GLU A 59 -8.91 -13.42 29.50
CA GLU A 59 -10.37 -13.47 29.35
C GLU A 59 -10.88 -14.90 29.09
N LEU A 60 -10.16 -15.69 28.29
CA LEU A 60 -10.48 -17.10 27.98
C LEU A 60 -10.60 -17.97 29.25
N THR A 61 -9.65 -17.82 30.17
CA THR A 61 -9.58 -18.61 31.41
C THR A 61 -10.76 -18.39 32.36
N LYS A 62 -11.55 -17.33 32.17
CA LYS A 62 -12.72 -17.05 33.02
C LYS A 62 -13.87 -18.03 32.75
N ASP A 63 -14.13 -18.34 31.48
CA ASP A 63 -15.29 -19.17 31.07
C ASP A 63 -14.91 -20.53 30.45
N ALA A 64 -13.62 -20.80 30.29
CA ALA A 64 -13.12 -22.06 29.76
C ALA A 64 -12.26 -22.82 30.79
N ASN A 65 -12.33 -24.14 30.77
CA ASN A 65 -11.34 -25.02 31.38
C ASN A 65 -10.24 -25.28 30.36
N SER A 66 -9.00 -25.40 30.80
CA SER A 66 -7.88 -25.76 29.93
C SER A 66 -7.37 -27.16 30.24
N GLU A 67 -7.15 -27.96 29.21
CA GLU A 67 -6.46 -29.25 29.33
C GLU A 67 -5.20 -29.27 28.46
N LEU A 68 -4.12 -29.84 28.99
CA LEU A 68 -2.86 -29.97 28.29
C LEU A 68 -2.82 -31.30 27.53
N LEU A 69 -2.87 -31.23 26.20
CA LEU A 69 -2.64 -32.35 25.32
C LEU A 69 -1.15 -32.49 25.01
N VAL A 70 -0.61 -33.67 25.30
CA VAL A 70 0.77 -34.03 25.03
C VAL A 70 0.81 -35.01 23.87
N ILE A 71 1.51 -34.66 22.79
CA ILE A 71 1.68 -35.49 21.60
C ILE A 71 3.16 -35.83 21.49
N ARG A 72 3.50 -37.12 21.55
CA ARG A 72 4.88 -37.61 21.40
C ARG A 72 5.09 -38.10 19.98
N ASP A 73 6.12 -37.60 19.32
CA ASP A 73 6.49 -37.97 17.96
C ASP A 73 8.01 -38.13 17.85
N GLY A 74 8.47 -39.38 17.81
CA GLY A 74 9.90 -39.69 17.94
C GLY A 74 10.48 -39.14 19.25
N SER A 75 11.56 -38.36 19.16
CA SER A 75 12.17 -37.65 20.30
C SER A 75 11.46 -36.35 20.66
N PHE A 76 10.49 -35.90 19.87
CA PHE A 76 9.82 -34.62 20.05
C PHE A 76 8.51 -34.75 20.84
N THR A 77 8.21 -33.73 21.65
CA THR A 77 6.97 -33.67 22.43
C THR A 77 6.26 -32.34 22.20
N TYR A 78 5.14 -32.37 21.49
CA TYR A 78 4.27 -31.21 21.32
C TYR A 78 3.34 -31.08 22.53
N ARG A 79 3.15 -29.84 22.98
CA ARG A 79 2.28 -29.49 24.12
C ARG A 79 1.25 -28.48 23.65
N LEU A 80 0.00 -28.91 23.60
CA LEU A 80 -1.13 -28.10 23.17
C LEU A 80 -2.10 -27.91 24.32
N LYS A 81 -2.36 -26.67 24.71
CA LYS A 81 -3.35 -26.35 25.73
C LYS A 81 -4.67 -26.03 25.07
N VAL A 82 -5.65 -26.90 25.26
CA VAL A 82 -6.99 -26.77 24.66
C VAL A 82 -7.93 -26.15 25.68
N PHE A 83 -8.60 -25.08 25.28
CA PHE A 83 -9.61 -24.37 26.09
C PHE A 83 -11.00 -24.83 25.68
N VAL A 84 -11.73 -25.44 26.61
CA VAL A 84 -13.11 -25.91 26.42
C VAL A 84 -14.03 -25.07 27.28
N ASN A 85 -15.13 -24.57 26.69
CA ASN A 85 -16.11 -23.78 27.42
C ASN A 85 -16.75 -24.60 28.55
N LYS A 86 -16.90 -24.01 29.75
CA LYS A 86 -17.44 -24.70 30.95
C LYS A 86 -18.92 -25.08 30.87
N HIS A 87 -19.64 -24.58 29.87
CA HIS A 87 -21.11 -24.64 29.83
C HIS A 87 -21.66 -25.26 28.54
N VAL A 88 -20.79 -25.54 27.56
CA VAL A 88 -21.15 -26.10 26.25
C VAL A 88 -20.01 -26.89 25.63
N ASN A 89 -20.34 -27.81 24.72
CA ASN A 89 -19.39 -28.60 23.92
C ASN A 89 -18.74 -27.77 22.82
N PHE A 90 -17.95 -26.77 23.21
CA PHE A 90 -17.37 -25.77 22.34
C PHE A 90 -15.90 -25.52 22.68
N ILE A 91 -15.02 -25.61 21.68
CA ILE A 91 -13.60 -25.27 21.84
C ILE A 91 -13.42 -23.77 21.66
N GLU A 92 -12.95 -23.12 22.73
CA GLU A 92 -12.71 -21.69 22.80
C GLU A 92 -11.35 -21.28 22.21
N GLY A 93 -10.43 -22.22 22.07
CA GLY A 93 -9.12 -22.01 21.45
C GLY A 93 -8.13 -23.13 21.78
N ILE A 94 -7.05 -23.21 21.00
CA ILE A 94 -5.91 -24.10 21.25
C ILE A 94 -4.62 -23.30 21.21
N ILE A 95 -3.87 -23.33 22.30
CA ILE A 95 -2.59 -22.62 22.45
C ILE A 95 -1.45 -23.61 22.40
N ASP A 96 -0.37 -23.25 21.71
CA ASP A 96 0.87 -24.02 21.66
C ASP A 96 1.77 -23.65 22.84
N GLU A 97 1.99 -24.58 23.78
CA GLU A 97 2.91 -24.49 24.93
C GLU A 97 4.12 -25.44 24.76
N THR A 98 4.43 -25.82 23.52
CA THR A 98 5.60 -26.65 23.19
C THR A 98 6.89 -25.88 23.55
N ASP A 99 7.70 -26.43 24.47
CA ASP A 99 8.96 -25.81 24.91
C ASP A 99 10.05 -25.99 23.84
N PRO A 100 10.56 -24.90 23.24
CA PRO A 100 11.64 -24.98 22.28
C PRO A 100 13.02 -25.20 22.93
N VAL A 101 13.16 -25.00 24.24
CA VAL A 101 14.46 -24.86 24.92
C VAL A 101 15.16 -26.20 25.16
N ASN A 102 14.43 -27.32 25.22
CA ASN A 102 14.99 -28.64 25.56
C ASN A 102 15.17 -29.61 24.37
N GLY A 103 15.50 -29.11 23.17
CA GLY A 103 15.96 -29.96 22.07
C GLY A 103 15.60 -29.54 20.65
N VAL A 104 15.26 -28.27 20.41
CA VAL A 104 14.68 -27.86 19.12
C VAL A 104 15.73 -27.17 18.23
N TYR A 105 16.43 -27.97 17.42
CA TYR A 105 17.14 -27.48 16.24
C TYR A 105 16.80 -28.37 15.03
N GLY A 106 16.49 -27.74 13.87
CA GLY A 106 16.37 -28.42 12.58
C GLY A 106 14.97 -28.42 11.94
N SER A 107 14.74 -29.37 11.02
CA SER A 107 13.55 -29.45 10.16
C SER A 107 12.23 -29.57 10.92
N VAL A 108 12.16 -30.33 12.02
CA VAL A 108 10.93 -30.56 12.81
C VAL A 108 10.37 -29.25 13.40
N ALA A 109 11.24 -28.36 13.87
CA ALA A 109 10.84 -27.04 14.37
C ALA A 109 10.22 -26.17 13.28
N MET A 110 10.78 -26.22 12.07
CA MET A 110 10.28 -25.49 10.92
C MET A 110 8.92 -26.04 10.45
N ILE A 111 8.75 -27.36 10.44
CA ILE A 111 7.50 -28.03 10.07
C ILE A 111 6.40 -27.67 11.07
N TRP A 112 6.70 -27.72 12.36
CA TRP A 112 5.77 -27.30 13.42
C TRP A 112 5.43 -25.81 13.32
N GLY A 113 6.42 -24.96 13.05
CA GLY A 113 6.25 -23.54 12.79
C GLY A 113 5.31 -23.25 11.61
N GLN A 114 5.51 -23.94 10.49
CA GLN A 114 4.64 -23.84 9.32
C GLN A 114 3.23 -24.35 9.62
N PHE A 115 3.09 -25.47 10.34
CA PHE A 115 1.79 -26.03 10.71
C PHE A 115 0.97 -25.07 11.56
N LYS A 116 1.58 -24.43 12.58
CA LYS A 116 0.85 -23.53 13.48
C LYS A 116 0.49 -22.19 12.82
N GLU A 117 1.29 -21.71 11.87
CA GLU A 117 1.08 -20.43 11.18
C GLU A 117 0.12 -20.50 9.99
N GLN A 118 -0.07 -21.66 9.37
CA GLN A 118 -1.07 -21.84 8.32
C GLN A 118 -2.49 -21.54 8.83
N ASP A 119 -3.32 -20.87 8.01
CA ASP A 119 -4.74 -20.59 8.32
C ASP A 119 -5.57 -21.87 8.52
N LYS A 120 -5.03 -23.04 8.11
CA LYS A 120 -5.58 -24.40 8.31
C LYS A 120 -4.88 -25.21 9.43
N GLY A 121 -4.09 -24.55 10.27
CA GLY A 121 -3.30 -25.10 11.38
C GLY A 121 -4.10 -25.35 12.67
N LEU A 122 -3.56 -24.93 13.82
CA LEU A 122 -4.24 -25.04 15.13
C LEU A 122 -5.47 -24.13 15.26
N LYS A 123 -5.51 -23.03 14.50
CA LYS A 123 -6.58 -22.02 14.56
C LYS A 123 -7.96 -22.56 14.16
N LYS A 124 -8.00 -23.56 13.28
CA LYS A 124 -9.26 -24.11 12.73
C LYS A 124 -10.14 -24.81 13.77
N TYR A 125 -9.60 -25.15 14.94
CA TYR A 125 -10.33 -25.85 16.01
C TYR A 125 -11.03 -24.88 16.95
N GLY A 126 -10.52 -23.65 17.10
CA GLY A 126 -11.17 -22.62 17.91
C GLY A 126 -12.47 -22.14 17.28
N GLY A 127 -13.48 -21.92 18.10
CA GLY A 127 -14.79 -21.44 17.64
C GLY A 127 -15.71 -22.53 17.07
N LYS A 128 -15.39 -23.82 17.31
CA LYS A 128 -16.15 -24.97 16.80
C LYS A 128 -16.74 -25.82 17.92
N THR A 129 -17.88 -26.44 17.64
CA THR A 129 -18.45 -27.47 18.52
C THR A 129 -17.72 -28.80 18.38
N PHE A 130 -17.88 -29.69 19.35
CA PHE A 130 -17.33 -31.04 19.25
C PHE A 130 -17.86 -31.81 18.02
N GLY A 131 -19.16 -31.69 17.72
CA GLY A 131 -19.76 -32.27 16.51
C GLY A 131 -19.15 -31.74 15.22
N GLU A 132 -18.90 -30.43 15.13
CA GLU A 132 -18.24 -29.83 13.97
C GLU A 132 -16.81 -30.33 13.80
N ILE A 133 -16.07 -30.49 14.90
CA ILE A 133 -14.68 -30.97 14.86
C ILE A 133 -14.62 -32.44 14.42
N LYS A 134 -15.55 -33.27 14.89
CA LYS A 134 -15.69 -34.68 14.43
C LYS A 134 -16.02 -34.79 12.94
N ALA A 135 -16.79 -33.83 12.42
CA ALA A 135 -17.14 -33.77 11.00
C ALA A 135 -16.02 -33.20 10.11
N MET A 136 -14.93 -32.68 10.69
CA MET A 136 -13.81 -32.16 9.91
C MET A 136 -13.10 -33.29 9.16
N PRO A 137 -12.68 -33.05 7.90
CA PRO A 137 -11.84 -34.01 7.19
C PRO A 137 -10.49 -34.15 7.91
N THR A 138 -9.95 -35.37 7.86
CA THR A 138 -8.60 -35.63 8.37
C THR A 138 -7.59 -34.75 7.62
N PRO A 139 -6.74 -33.98 8.33
CA PRO A 139 -5.78 -33.09 7.67
C PRO A 139 -4.80 -33.84 6.77
N GLU A 140 -4.39 -33.20 5.68
CA GLU A 140 -3.32 -33.69 4.80
C GLU A 140 -1.94 -33.55 5.47
N ASP A 141 -0.97 -34.31 4.96
CA ASP A 141 0.42 -34.23 5.41
C ASP A 141 1.06 -32.93 4.92
N ILE A 142 1.98 -32.36 5.69
CA ILE A 142 2.75 -31.19 5.24
C ILE A 142 3.90 -31.66 4.35
N ILE A 143 4.05 -31.01 3.20
CA ILE A 143 5.18 -31.24 2.29
C ILE A 143 6.33 -30.32 2.69
N VAL A 144 7.50 -30.91 2.94
CA VAL A 144 8.70 -30.21 3.42
C VAL A 144 9.78 -30.16 2.32
N MET A 145 10.80 -29.29 2.47
CA MET A 145 11.87 -29.19 1.47
C MET A 145 12.49 -30.57 1.18
N GLY A 146 12.53 -30.97 -0.10
CA GLY A 146 12.95 -32.31 -0.53
C GLY A 146 11.81 -33.28 -0.84
N GLY A 147 10.54 -32.85 -0.73
CA GLY A 147 9.37 -33.66 -1.11
C GLY A 147 8.95 -34.71 -0.08
N GLN A 148 9.56 -34.71 1.11
CA GLN A 148 9.14 -35.55 2.23
C GLN A 148 7.80 -35.04 2.80
N ARG A 149 6.96 -35.97 3.26
CA ARG A 149 5.65 -35.69 3.86
C ARG A 149 5.71 -35.93 5.37
N ASP A 150 5.20 -34.98 6.14
CA ASP A 150 5.11 -35.06 7.60
C ASP A 150 3.63 -35.14 8.04
N ASP A 151 3.31 -36.16 8.85
CA ASP A 151 1.94 -36.48 9.28
C ASP A 151 1.53 -35.81 10.60
N ILE A 152 2.33 -34.85 11.11
CA ILE A 152 2.01 -34.12 12.33
C ILE A 152 0.59 -33.50 12.34
N PRO A 153 0.03 -32.96 11.23
CA PRO A 153 -1.35 -32.45 11.23
C PRO A 153 -2.38 -33.53 11.57
N LYS A 154 -2.17 -34.77 11.12
CA LYS A 154 -3.05 -35.92 11.39
C LYS A 154 -2.95 -36.35 12.84
N LYS A 155 -1.72 -36.42 13.38
CA LYS A 155 -1.47 -36.76 14.79
C LYS A 155 -2.13 -35.78 15.74
N VAL A 156 -2.00 -34.48 15.47
CA VAL A 156 -2.68 -33.42 16.24
C VAL A 156 -4.19 -33.55 16.15
N HIS A 157 -4.73 -33.69 14.94
CA HIS A 157 -6.17 -33.84 14.73
C HIS A 157 -6.75 -35.04 15.49
N LYS A 158 -6.08 -36.20 15.38
CA LYS A 158 -6.46 -37.41 16.11
C LYS A 158 -6.45 -37.20 17.62
N LYS A 159 -5.42 -36.54 18.16
CA LYS A 159 -5.33 -36.27 19.60
C LYS A 159 -6.46 -35.37 20.10
N ILE A 160 -6.85 -34.37 19.31
CA ILE A 160 -7.99 -33.50 19.61
C ILE A 160 -9.30 -34.31 19.56
N LEU A 161 -9.49 -35.21 18.59
CA LEU A 161 -10.66 -36.09 18.52
C LEU A 161 -10.76 -37.03 19.73
N GLU A 162 -9.63 -37.61 20.16
CA GLU A 162 -9.56 -38.44 21.38
C GLU A 162 -9.95 -37.64 22.63
N PHE A 163 -9.43 -36.40 22.74
CA PHE A 163 -9.75 -35.50 23.83
C PHE A 163 -11.23 -35.14 23.89
N ILE A 164 -11.82 -34.63 22.79
CA ILE A 164 -13.24 -34.23 22.80
C ILE A 164 -14.16 -35.43 23.06
N SER A 165 -13.82 -36.63 22.57
CA SER A 165 -14.60 -37.84 22.82
C SER A 165 -14.55 -38.25 24.30
N THR A 166 -13.43 -37.96 24.97
CA THR A 166 -13.27 -38.19 26.42
C THR A 166 -14.03 -37.14 27.23
N GLU A 167 -14.00 -35.87 26.83
CA GLU A 167 -14.76 -34.80 27.48
C GLU A 167 -16.28 -35.02 27.37
N GLU A 168 -16.78 -35.43 26.21
CA GLU A 168 -18.21 -35.74 26.04
C GLU A 168 -18.68 -36.90 26.91
N ALA A 169 -17.82 -37.89 27.16
CA ALA A 169 -18.15 -39.03 28.01
C ALA A 169 -18.23 -38.65 29.50
N LYS A 170 -17.67 -37.49 29.91
CA LYS A 170 -17.71 -36.99 31.30
C LYS A 170 -19.04 -36.32 31.66
N GLU A 171 -19.86 -35.95 30.69
CA GLU A 171 -21.14 -35.26 30.90
C GLU A 171 -22.35 -36.05 30.37
N GLY A 172 -23.40 -36.14 31.18
CA GLY A 172 -24.73 -36.60 30.72
C GLY A 172 -25.36 -35.56 29.80
N ASN A 173 -24.91 -35.51 28.54
CA ASN A 173 -25.15 -34.38 27.65
C ASN A 173 -26.39 -34.59 26.78
N THR A 174 -27.50 -33.93 27.13
CA THR A 174 -28.56 -33.64 26.16
C THR A 174 -28.21 -32.30 25.53
N GLU A 175 -27.81 -32.34 24.26
CA GLU A 175 -27.28 -31.22 23.49
C GLU A 175 -28.29 -30.05 23.44
N ARG A 176 -27.94 -28.88 23.98
CA ARG A 176 -28.65 -27.61 23.67
C ARG A 176 -27.97 -26.96 22.48
N GLU A 177 -28.34 -27.38 21.28
CA GLU A 177 -27.84 -26.85 20.00
C GLU A 177 -27.79 -25.31 19.97
N LYS A 178 -28.81 -24.63 20.53
CA LYS A 178 -28.84 -23.16 20.61
C LYS A 178 -27.83 -22.53 21.56
N LYS A 179 -27.44 -23.19 22.65
CA LYS A 179 -26.36 -22.67 23.51
C LYS A 179 -25.01 -22.65 22.77
N ASN A 180 -24.79 -23.60 21.87
CA ASN A 180 -23.60 -23.60 21.00
C ASN A 180 -23.60 -22.38 20.04
N GLU A 181 -24.76 -21.98 19.52
CA GLU A 181 -24.89 -20.77 18.70
C GLU A 181 -24.58 -19.49 19.49
N LEU A 182 -25.01 -19.41 20.75
CA LEU A 182 -24.70 -18.29 21.64
C LEU A 182 -23.21 -18.23 21.95
N ALA A 183 -22.58 -19.36 22.26
CA ALA A 183 -21.14 -19.46 22.47
C ALA A 183 -20.36 -19.03 21.21
N ARG A 184 -20.81 -19.44 20.01
CA ARG A 184 -20.23 -18.99 18.74
C ARG A 184 -20.35 -17.48 18.55
N SER A 185 -21.48 -16.89 18.91
CA SER A 185 -21.69 -15.44 18.80
C SER A 185 -20.80 -14.67 19.77
N LEU A 186 -20.66 -15.15 21.02
CA LEU A 186 -19.73 -14.58 22.00
C LEU A 186 -18.27 -14.72 21.55
N TYR A 187 -17.89 -15.87 20.98
CA TYR A 187 -16.57 -16.09 20.38
C TYR A 187 -16.31 -15.09 19.24
N LYS A 188 -17.28 -14.92 18.34
CA LYS A 188 -17.23 -13.95 17.22
C LYS A 188 -17.09 -12.49 17.69
N TYR A 189 -17.54 -12.11 18.87
CA TYR A 189 -17.44 -10.70 19.31
C TYR A 189 -16.42 -10.46 20.43
N ARG A 190 -15.75 -11.52 20.90
CA ARG A 190 -14.80 -11.48 22.02
C ARG A 190 -13.67 -10.48 21.82
N TYR A 191 -13.11 -10.40 20.62
CA TYR A 191 -11.99 -9.50 20.35
C TYR A 191 -12.34 -8.04 20.70
N ARG A 192 -13.53 -7.58 20.31
CA ARG A 192 -13.99 -6.23 20.63
C ARG A 192 -14.17 -6.01 22.13
N TYR A 193 -14.62 -7.02 22.85
CA TYR A 193 -14.82 -6.99 24.31
C TYR A 193 -13.49 -6.96 25.08
N VAL A 194 -12.48 -7.71 24.63
CA VAL A 194 -11.14 -7.73 25.22
C VAL A 194 -10.45 -6.37 25.01
N TYR A 195 -10.56 -5.80 23.81
CA TYR A 195 -9.90 -4.55 23.40
C TYR A 195 -10.79 -3.31 23.58
N LYS A 196 -11.69 -3.33 24.55
CA LYS A 196 -12.63 -2.23 24.83
C LYS A 196 -11.95 -0.91 25.20
N ASP A 197 -10.76 -0.95 25.79
CA ASP A 197 -10.05 0.24 26.29
C ASP A 197 -9.20 0.94 25.21
N THR A 198 -9.35 0.57 23.93
CA THR A 198 -8.56 1.10 22.81
C THR A 198 -8.90 2.54 22.43
N GLN A 199 -9.93 3.16 23.01
CA GLN A 199 -10.40 4.55 22.78
C GLN A 199 -10.73 4.92 21.32
N ILE A 200 -10.72 3.96 20.39
CA ILE A 200 -11.02 4.17 18.96
C ILE A 200 -12.53 4.10 18.64
N TRP A 201 -13.36 3.75 19.62
CA TRP A 201 -14.80 3.60 19.47
C TRP A 201 -15.55 4.62 20.32
N ASP A 202 -16.70 5.06 19.82
CA ASP A 202 -17.59 5.93 20.57
C ASP A 202 -18.01 5.24 21.88
N ALA A 203 -17.79 5.95 22.99
CA ALA A 203 -17.95 5.38 24.33
C ALA A 203 -19.38 4.91 24.60
N ALA A 204 -20.39 5.61 24.06
CA ALA A 204 -21.79 5.28 24.27
C ALA A 204 -22.19 3.99 23.54
N THR A 205 -21.88 3.91 22.24
CA THR A 205 -22.20 2.73 21.43
C THR A 205 -21.36 1.51 21.83
N LEU A 206 -20.10 1.71 22.23
CA LEU A 206 -19.28 0.64 22.80
C LEU A 206 -19.86 0.11 24.11
N SER A 207 -20.28 0.99 25.03
CA SER A 207 -20.87 0.57 26.31
C SER A 207 -22.13 -0.27 26.11
N GLN A 208 -22.98 0.08 25.13
CA GLN A 208 -24.17 -0.72 24.79
C GLN A 208 -23.81 -2.12 24.29
N PHE A 209 -22.75 -2.24 23.47
CA PHE A 209 -22.24 -3.55 23.06
C PHE A 209 -21.68 -4.35 24.23
N LEU A 210 -20.89 -3.73 25.11
CA LEU A 210 -20.31 -4.41 26.27
C LEU A 210 -21.40 -4.95 27.22
N GLU A 211 -22.43 -4.15 27.47
CA GLU A 211 -23.59 -4.56 28.27
C GLU A 211 -24.33 -5.75 27.62
N SER A 212 -24.54 -5.71 26.30
CA SER A 212 -25.14 -6.81 25.55
C SER A 212 -24.27 -8.09 25.60
N TYR A 213 -22.96 -7.94 25.46
CA TYR A 213 -21.99 -9.03 25.55
C TYR A 213 -22.01 -9.69 26.93
N ASP A 214 -22.05 -8.89 28.00
CA ASP A 214 -22.13 -9.38 29.38
C ASP A 214 -23.46 -10.10 29.65
N LYS A 215 -24.59 -9.58 29.12
CA LYS A 215 -25.90 -10.25 29.20
C LYS A 215 -25.91 -11.59 28.47
N ALA A 216 -25.39 -11.64 27.25
CA ALA A 216 -25.26 -12.88 26.47
C ALA A 216 -24.38 -13.91 27.19
N ARG A 217 -23.26 -13.47 27.77
CA ARG A 217 -22.37 -14.31 28.60
C ARG A 217 -23.08 -14.83 29.85
N ALA A 218 -23.90 -14.03 30.53
CA ALA A 218 -24.66 -14.47 31.69
C ALA A 218 -25.69 -15.55 31.35
N VAL A 219 -26.39 -15.44 30.20
CA VAL A 219 -27.33 -16.45 29.71
C VAL A 219 -26.63 -17.78 29.39
N LEU A 220 -25.42 -17.73 28.82
CA LEU A 220 -24.63 -18.95 28.56
C LEU A 220 -24.33 -19.75 29.84
N LYS A 221 -24.12 -19.07 30.97
CA LYS A 221 -23.83 -19.67 32.29
C LYS A 221 -25.04 -20.30 32.97
N GLN A 222 -26.27 -19.96 32.54
CA GLN A 222 -27.47 -20.50 33.15
C GLN A 222 -27.60 -22.00 32.87
N PRO A 223 -28.07 -22.83 33.82
CA PRO A 223 -28.20 -24.27 33.59
C PRO A 223 -29.22 -24.56 32.48
N ASN A 224 -30.35 -23.85 32.47
CA ASN A 224 -31.48 -24.11 31.57
C ASN A 224 -32.15 -22.88 30.91
N PRO A 225 -31.43 -22.04 30.15
CA PRO A 225 -32.01 -20.91 29.43
C PRO A 225 -33.00 -21.38 28.35
N SER A 226 -33.99 -20.53 28.08
CA SER A 226 -34.97 -20.80 27.01
C SER A 226 -34.37 -20.49 25.63
N ASP A 227 -34.85 -21.22 24.63
CA ASP A 227 -34.48 -20.99 23.23
C ASP A 227 -34.72 -19.56 22.76
N ASN A 228 -35.84 -18.96 23.18
CA ASN A 228 -36.19 -17.58 22.84
C ASN A 228 -35.22 -16.59 23.49
N GLU A 229 -34.86 -16.80 24.75
CA GLU A 229 -33.89 -15.97 25.46
C GLU A 229 -32.51 -16.03 24.80
N ILE A 230 -32.09 -17.21 24.33
CA ILE A 230 -30.84 -17.37 23.59
C ILE A 230 -30.89 -16.59 22.26
N SER A 231 -31.93 -16.79 21.45
CA SER A 231 -32.07 -16.11 20.16
C SER A 231 -32.17 -14.59 20.30
N GLU A 232 -32.88 -14.10 21.33
CA GLU A 232 -32.94 -12.67 21.66
C GLU A 232 -31.56 -12.11 21.96
N ARG A 233 -30.75 -12.81 22.77
CA ARG A 233 -29.39 -12.35 23.11
C ARG A 233 -28.43 -12.39 21.93
N ILE A 234 -28.54 -13.39 21.05
CA ILE A 234 -27.75 -13.42 19.80
C ILE A 234 -28.11 -12.22 18.92
N SER A 235 -29.40 -11.95 18.73
CA SER A 235 -29.89 -10.83 17.91
C SER A 235 -29.53 -9.46 18.50
N ASP A 236 -29.69 -9.27 19.81
CA ASP A 236 -29.28 -8.05 20.51
C ASP A 236 -27.76 -7.84 20.39
N LEU A 237 -26.96 -8.90 20.62
CA LEU A 237 -25.51 -8.82 20.52
C LEU A 237 -25.04 -8.46 19.10
N ASP A 238 -25.64 -9.06 18.07
CA ASP A 238 -25.36 -8.74 16.67
C ASP A 238 -25.74 -7.30 16.33
N THR A 239 -26.92 -6.86 16.76
CA THR A 239 -27.42 -5.50 16.55
C THR A 239 -26.52 -4.47 17.23
N LYS A 240 -26.14 -4.69 18.50
CA LYS A 240 -25.28 -3.76 19.24
C LYS A 240 -23.86 -3.74 18.71
N TYR A 241 -23.31 -4.88 18.28
CA TYR A 241 -22.00 -4.95 17.64
C TYR A 241 -21.99 -4.17 16.31
N ASN A 242 -23.00 -4.37 15.47
CA ASN A 242 -23.14 -3.66 14.19
C ASN A 242 -23.46 -2.16 14.39
N GLY A 243 -23.98 -1.79 15.56
CA GLY A 243 -24.26 -0.41 15.95
C GLY A 243 -23.07 0.36 16.54
N ILE A 244 -21.89 -0.25 16.74
CA ILE A 244 -20.72 0.44 17.28
C ILE A 244 -20.20 1.47 16.29
N LYS A 245 -20.06 2.71 16.73
CA LYS A 245 -19.52 3.81 15.92
C LYS A 245 -18.05 4.07 16.26
N ALA A 246 -17.29 4.55 15.28
CA ALA A 246 -15.96 5.08 15.54
C ALA A 246 -16.05 6.31 16.46
N ALA A 247 -15.06 6.50 17.33
CA ALA A 247 -15.01 7.69 18.17
C ALA A 247 -14.93 8.95 17.27
N PRO A 248 -15.66 10.02 17.59
CA PRO A 248 -15.43 11.31 16.94
C PRO A 248 -13.98 11.73 17.24
N PHE A 249 -13.22 12.05 16.20
CA PHE A 249 -11.84 12.50 16.34
C PHE A 249 -11.73 13.98 15.97
N SER A 250 -11.06 14.75 16.83
CA SER A 250 -10.76 16.16 16.61
C SER A 250 -9.32 16.29 16.13
N ASP A 251 -9.05 17.25 15.26
CA ASP A 251 -7.72 17.62 14.82
C ASP A 251 -7.04 18.65 15.75
N ALA A 252 -7.70 19.12 16.81
CA ALA A 252 -7.21 20.21 17.65
C ALA A 252 -5.80 19.96 18.23
N LYS A 253 -5.54 18.73 18.71
CA LYS A 253 -4.22 18.34 19.21
C LYS A 253 -3.18 18.27 18.09
N PHE A 254 -3.56 17.72 16.93
CA PHE A 254 -2.71 17.71 15.75
C PHE A 254 -2.35 19.13 15.29
N GLN A 255 -3.32 20.05 15.20
CA GLN A 255 -3.10 21.45 14.84
C GLN A 255 -2.18 22.16 15.85
N GLU A 256 -2.32 21.87 17.14
CA GLU A 256 -1.44 22.43 18.17
C GLU A 256 0.01 21.91 18.02
N LEU A 257 0.20 20.61 17.74
CA LEU A 257 1.53 20.06 17.45
C LEU A 257 2.14 20.66 16.17
N VAL A 258 1.33 20.87 15.14
CA VAL A 258 1.74 21.56 13.91
C VAL A 258 2.19 22.98 14.24
N ARG A 259 1.42 23.73 15.01
CA ARG A 259 1.75 25.09 15.45
C ARG A 259 3.07 25.13 16.22
N GLN A 260 3.27 24.21 17.16
CA GLN A 260 4.53 24.09 17.90
C GLN A 260 5.70 23.79 16.98
N ALA A 261 5.57 22.85 16.04
CA ALA A 261 6.61 22.53 15.07
C ALA A 261 6.98 23.73 14.20
N GLU A 262 5.99 24.46 13.67
CA GLU A 262 6.22 25.69 12.91
C GLU A 262 6.93 26.78 13.73
N GLU A 263 6.57 26.93 15.01
CA GLU A 263 7.22 27.87 15.91
C GLU A 263 8.71 27.51 16.13
N LYS A 264 9.02 26.21 16.30
CA LYS A 264 10.40 25.72 16.41
C LYS A 264 11.18 25.93 15.11
N ILE A 265 10.56 25.71 13.96
CA ILE A 265 11.17 25.95 12.64
C ILE A 265 11.47 27.43 12.40
N LYS A 266 10.63 28.36 12.87
CA LYS A 266 10.92 29.80 12.83
C LYS A 266 12.19 30.15 13.60
N ASN A 267 12.45 29.46 14.71
CA ASN A 267 13.64 29.61 15.53
C ASN A 267 14.76 28.60 15.20
N LYS A 268 14.82 28.11 13.94
CA LYS A 268 15.75 27.06 13.49
C LYS A 268 17.21 27.29 13.87
N ASP A 269 17.66 28.54 13.94
CA ASP A 269 19.06 28.87 14.25
C ASP A 269 19.44 28.58 15.71
N SER A 270 18.49 28.31 16.59
CA SER A 270 18.74 27.90 17.98
C SER A 270 18.97 26.39 18.13
N TYR A 271 18.65 25.62 17.09
CA TYR A 271 18.67 24.16 17.08
C TYR A 271 19.77 23.62 16.16
N THR A 272 20.05 22.33 16.28
CA THR A 272 20.89 21.59 15.34
C THR A 272 20.17 21.41 14.00
N LEU A 273 20.88 21.61 12.89
CA LEU A 273 20.46 21.39 11.51
C LEU A 273 19.85 20.00 11.29
N SER A 274 20.40 18.93 11.86
CA SER A 274 19.90 17.56 11.64
C SER A 274 18.55 17.31 12.30
N THR A 275 18.39 17.70 13.55
CA THR A 275 17.10 17.55 14.27
C THR A 275 16.03 18.48 13.69
N MET A 276 16.45 19.67 13.24
CA MET A 276 15.58 20.60 12.54
C MET A 276 15.16 20.08 11.16
N ALA A 277 16.07 19.50 10.38
CA ALA A 277 15.76 18.90 9.09
C ALA A 277 14.78 17.72 9.24
N GLU A 278 14.95 16.89 10.27
CA GLU A 278 14.02 15.80 10.58
C GLU A 278 12.63 16.33 11.00
N LEU A 279 12.57 17.38 11.82
CA LEU A 279 11.30 18.03 12.17
C LEU A 279 10.59 18.58 10.92
N GLN A 280 11.33 19.25 10.04
CA GLN A 280 10.78 19.77 8.78
C GLN A 280 10.24 18.65 7.89
N ARG A 281 10.99 17.54 7.76
CA ARG A 281 10.57 16.36 7.00
C ARG A 281 9.29 15.77 7.57
N VAL A 282 9.27 15.50 8.88
CA VAL A 282 8.12 14.87 9.56
C VAL A 282 6.88 15.77 9.51
N LEU A 283 7.03 17.07 9.78
CA LEU A 283 5.94 18.04 9.71
C LEU A 283 5.31 18.06 8.30
N ALA A 284 6.15 18.09 7.26
CA ALA A 284 5.66 18.10 5.89
C ALA A 284 4.96 16.78 5.52
N GLU A 285 5.50 15.65 5.95
CA GLU A 285 4.88 14.34 5.73
C GLU A 285 3.48 14.25 6.36
N VAL A 286 3.35 14.59 7.64
CA VAL A 286 2.05 14.49 8.33
C VAL A 286 1.03 15.51 7.81
N LYS A 287 1.47 16.71 7.39
CA LYS A 287 0.62 17.69 6.73
C LYS A 287 0.12 17.21 5.37
N ASN A 288 1.01 16.69 4.53
CA ASN A 288 0.62 16.17 3.22
C ASN A 288 -0.38 15.01 3.35
N ASP A 289 -0.22 14.12 4.33
CA ASP A 289 -1.17 13.04 4.58
C ASP A 289 -2.52 13.55 5.11
N TYR A 290 -2.51 14.61 5.92
CA TYR A 290 -3.71 15.31 6.37
C TYR A 290 -4.45 15.99 5.21
N ASP A 291 -3.76 16.82 4.42
CA ASP A 291 -4.33 17.60 3.31
C ASP A 291 -4.82 16.70 2.16
N ALA A 292 -4.16 15.56 1.93
CA ALA A 292 -4.59 14.56 0.96
C ALA A 292 -5.76 13.68 1.44
N GLY A 293 -6.27 13.92 2.66
CA GLY A 293 -7.38 13.14 3.23
C GLY A 293 -7.04 11.68 3.51
N LYS A 294 -5.76 11.35 3.72
CA LYS A 294 -5.33 9.98 4.09
C LYS A 294 -5.66 9.67 5.55
N ILE A 295 -5.61 10.68 6.43
CA ILE A 295 -5.97 10.54 7.84
C ILE A 295 -7.50 10.50 8.00
N LYS A 296 -8.06 9.29 7.96
CA LYS A 296 -9.53 9.07 7.92
C LYS A 296 -10.14 8.67 9.26
N ASN A 297 -9.32 8.37 10.27
CA ASN A 297 -9.78 7.87 11.57
C ASN A 297 -8.80 8.21 12.70
N LEU A 298 -9.24 8.01 13.93
CA LEU A 298 -8.47 8.31 15.14
C LEU A 298 -7.13 7.54 15.23
N LEU A 299 -7.05 6.33 14.66
CA LEU A 299 -5.81 5.55 14.67
C LEU A 299 -4.74 6.20 13.78
N GLU A 300 -5.11 6.59 12.56
CA GLU A 300 -4.24 7.33 11.64
C GLU A 300 -3.83 8.67 12.25
N MET A 301 -4.77 9.37 12.90
CA MET A 301 -4.50 10.64 13.57
C MET A 301 -3.49 10.46 14.72
N ASN A 302 -3.70 9.48 15.59
CA ASN A 302 -2.78 9.20 16.70
C ASN A 302 -1.38 8.81 16.22
N LYS A 303 -1.26 8.11 15.09
CA LYS A 303 0.04 7.82 14.47
C LYS A 303 0.73 9.09 14.00
N ALA A 304 0.01 9.97 13.30
CA ALA A 304 0.54 11.26 12.84
C ALA A 304 0.98 12.15 14.00
N GLU A 305 0.13 12.28 15.03
CA GLU A 305 0.45 13.01 16.27
C GLU A 305 1.67 12.45 16.98
N LYS A 306 1.75 11.12 17.16
CA LYS A 306 2.89 10.47 17.82
C LYS A 306 4.18 10.70 17.04
N LYS A 307 4.11 10.64 15.71
CA LYS A 307 5.26 10.87 14.83
C LYS A 307 5.76 12.30 14.93
N LEU A 308 4.86 13.29 14.84
CA LEU A 308 5.21 14.71 14.96
C LEU A 308 5.72 15.07 16.35
N GLN A 309 5.08 14.58 17.41
CA GLN A 309 5.54 14.75 18.78
C GLN A 309 6.93 14.12 18.98
N GLY A 310 7.19 12.96 18.39
CA GLY A 310 8.50 12.32 18.41
C GLY A 310 9.60 13.19 17.83
N ALA A 311 9.34 13.83 16.68
CA ALA A 311 10.30 14.75 16.05
C ALA A 311 10.51 16.02 16.90
N LEU A 312 9.44 16.59 17.47
CA LEU A 312 9.52 17.73 18.39
C LEU A 312 10.38 17.42 19.63
N ASN A 313 10.23 16.24 20.20
CA ASN A 313 10.97 15.79 21.39
C ASN A 313 12.46 15.51 21.09
N GLN A 314 12.83 15.32 19.82
CA GLN A 314 14.20 15.08 19.39
C GLN A 314 14.97 16.34 19.04
N LEU A 315 14.34 17.52 19.11
CA LEU A 315 15.03 18.77 18.91
C LEU A 315 16.14 18.94 19.94
N VAL A 316 17.35 19.26 19.45
CA VAL A 316 18.52 19.54 20.28
C VAL A 316 18.93 20.98 20.04
N THR A 317 19.06 21.75 21.10
CA THR A 317 19.61 23.11 21.01
C THR A 317 21.12 23.09 20.80
N LYS A 318 21.67 24.16 20.23
CA LYS A 318 23.13 24.33 20.05
C LYS A 318 23.92 24.37 21.37
N GLU A 319 23.25 24.61 22.50
CA GLU A 319 23.83 24.58 23.84
C GLU A 319 23.88 23.14 24.36
N GLU A 320 22.75 22.42 24.32
CA GLU A 320 22.65 21.01 24.73
C GLU A 320 23.58 20.09 23.92
N SER A 321 23.87 20.41 22.66
CA SER A 321 24.83 19.66 21.85
C SER A 321 26.26 19.67 22.42
N LYS A 322 26.60 20.62 23.30
CA LYS A 322 27.95 20.71 23.91
C LYS A 322 28.19 19.66 25.00
N SER A 323 27.12 19.09 25.59
CA SER A 323 27.17 18.00 26.57
C SER A 323 26.94 16.61 25.96
N ARG A 324 26.95 16.52 24.62
CA ARG A 324 26.78 15.29 23.85
C ARG A 324 28.12 14.82 23.30
N PHE A 325 28.42 13.56 23.51
CA PHE A 325 29.67 12.90 23.15
C PHE A 325 29.35 11.64 22.36
N THR A 326 30.20 11.30 21.39
CA THR A 326 30.22 9.96 20.81
C THR A 326 31.26 9.14 21.54
N ILE A 327 30.91 7.90 21.89
CA ILE A 327 31.84 6.86 22.34
C ILE A 327 31.63 5.64 21.46
N ASN A 328 32.68 4.89 21.19
CA ASN A 328 32.53 3.59 20.57
C ASN A 328 32.09 2.58 21.62
N GLY A 329 31.29 1.61 21.20
CA GLY A 329 30.98 0.45 22.01
C GLY A 329 30.76 -0.80 21.18
N GLU A 330 30.74 -1.92 21.87
CA GLU A 330 30.51 -3.24 21.29
C GLU A 330 29.76 -4.12 22.28
N ILE A 331 29.02 -5.09 21.75
CA ILE A 331 28.29 -6.06 22.56
C ILE A 331 29.11 -7.34 22.64
N ARG A 332 29.43 -7.73 23.87
CA ARG A 332 30.17 -8.95 24.21
C ARG A 332 29.24 -10.01 24.79
N GLN A 333 29.61 -11.28 24.63
CA GLN A 333 28.83 -12.39 25.22
C GLN A 333 28.91 -12.34 26.75
N TYR A 334 27.78 -12.58 27.40
CA TYR A 334 27.73 -12.71 28.85
C TYR A 334 28.46 -13.99 29.29
N GLY A 335 29.38 -13.88 30.27
CA GLY A 335 30.20 -14.99 30.74
C GLY A 335 31.45 -15.31 29.91
N ASN A 336 31.56 -14.81 28.67
CA ASN A 336 32.78 -14.88 27.85
C ASN A 336 32.99 -13.60 27.03
N GLU A 337 33.50 -12.55 27.67
CA GLU A 337 33.65 -11.24 27.04
C GLU A 337 34.74 -11.15 25.96
N SER A 338 35.53 -12.21 25.78
CA SER A 338 36.50 -12.29 24.68
C SER A 338 35.81 -12.42 23.32
N GLU A 339 34.57 -12.94 23.29
CA GLU A 339 33.77 -13.11 22.08
C GLU A 339 32.69 -12.04 21.91
N LYS A 340 32.39 -11.70 20.65
CA LYS A 340 31.30 -10.78 20.30
C LYS A 340 29.95 -11.47 20.45
N SER A 341 28.96 -10.74 20.95
CA SER A 341 27.57 -11.20 20.99
C SER A 341 26.99 -11.32 19.59
N MET A 342 26.01 -12.21 19.41
CA MET A 342 25.22 -12.33 18.18
C MET A 342 24.48 -11.04 17.81
N ALA A 343 24.19 -10.19 18.80
CA ALA A 343 23.55 -8.89 18.56
C ALA A 343 24.53 -7.82 18.03
N ASN A 344 25.84 -8.01 18.20
CA ASN A 344 26.84 -6.99 17.87
C ASN A 344 26.84 -6.55 16.39
N PRO A 345 26.69 -7.44 15.39
CA PRO A 345 26.64 -7.02 13.98
C PRO A 345 25.46 -6.11 13.62
N PHE A 346 24.42 -6.09 14.47
CA PHE A 346 23.20 -5.29 14.28
C PHE A 346 23.26 -3.97 15.03
N MET A 347 24.24 -3.78 15.93
CA MET A 347 24.42 -2.54 16.68
C MET A 347 25.31 -1.56 15.89
N ASP A 348 24.94 -0.28 15.89
CA ASP A 348 25.86 0.78 15.50
C ASP A 348 26.95 0.90 16.58
N PRO A 349 28.25 0.72 16.24
CA PRO A 349 29.32 0.86 17.22
C PRO A 349 29.45 2.29 17.76
N SER A 350 28.90 3.30 17.09
CA SER A 350 28.89 4.68 17.55
C SER A 350 27.71 4.93 18.50
N ILE A 351 28.00 5.03 19.80
CA ILE A 351 27.03 5.27 20.87
C ILE A 351 27.05 6.75 21.23
N LEU A 352 25.86 7.33 21.39
CA LEU A 352 25.74 8.68 21.91
C LEU A 352 25.73 8.65 23.44
N LEU A 353 26.65 9.38 24.06
CA LEU A 353 26.71 9.66 25.49
C LEU A 353 26.27 11.12 25.72
N ILE A 354 25.25 11.33 26.54
CA ILE A 354 24.83 12.65 27.01
C ILE A 354 25.17 12.74 28.50
N GLU A 355 26.01 13.70 28.85
CA GLU A 355 26.38 13.91 30.25
C GLU A 355 25.52 15.01 30.87
N GLU A 356 24.64 14.62 31.78
CA GLU A 356 23.85 15.54 32.58
C GLU A 356 24.50 15.76 33.96
N ASN A 357 23.92 16.68 34.74
CA ASN A 357 24.45 17.02 36.06
C ASN A 357 24.52 15.79 36.99
N ASN A 358 23.50 14.91 36.96
CA ASN A 358 23.34 13.78 37.89
C ASN A 358 23.29 12.40 37.22
N ALA A 359 23.31 12.32 35.88
CA ALA A 359 23.19 11.06 35.14
C ALA A 359 24.02 11.08 33.85
N ASN A 360 24.35 9.88 33.37
CA ASN A 360 24.89 9.65 32.02
C ASN A 360 23.83 8.91 31.21
N ILE A 361 23.44 9.47 30.07
CA ILE A 361 22.46 8.87 29.18
C ILE A 361 23.19 8.28 27.98
N TYR A 362 22.90 7.02 27.66
CA TYR A 362 23.46 6.34 26.50
C TYR A 362 22.35 6.04 25.50
N GLU A 363 22.50 6.46 24.25
CA GLU A 363 21.62 6.07 23.15
C GLU A 363 22.35 5.13 22.19
N VAL A 364 21.77 3.94 22.00
CA VAL A 364 22.35 2.84 21.23
C VAL A 364 21.42 2.48 20.08
N ASN A 365 21.96 2.45 18.87
CA ASN A 365 21.20 2.18 17.66
C ASN A 365 21.33 0.71 17.23
N PHE A 366 20.22 0.10 16.83
CA PHE A 366 20.19 -1.26 16.28
C PHE A 366 19.49 -1.26 14.93
N LYS A 367 20.18 -1.76 13.90
CA LYS A 367 19.65 -1.92 12.56
C LYS A 367 19.14 -3.34 12.36
N LYS A 368 17.95 -3.47 11.79
CA LYS A 368 17.44 -4.75 11.29
C LYS A 368 18.34 -5.30 10.18
N GLY A 369 18.64 -6.58 10.23
CA GLY A 369 19.46 -7.22 9.21
C GLY A 369 19.08 -8.67 8.99
N THR A 370 19.89 -9.37 8.21
CA THR A 370 19.76 -10.82 8.03
C THR A 370 20.93 -11.54 8.66
N PHE A 371 20.63 -12.55 9.48
CA PHE A 371 21.62 -13.49 10.00
C PHE A 371 21.27 -14.88 9.48
N GLN A 372 22.18 -15.50 8.72
CA GLN A 372 21.97 -16.85 8.17
C GLN A 372 20.65 -17.02 7.40
N GLY A 373 20.21 -15.97 6.68
CA GLY A 373 18.97 -15.99 5.89
C GLY A 373 17.69 -15.62 6.64
N PHE A 374 17.76 -15.41 7.96
CA PHE A 374 16.63 -14.97 8.78
C PHE A 374 16.73 -13.49 9.14
N THR A 375 15.58 -12.83 9.26
CA THR A 375 15.53 -11.44 9.72
C THR A 375 15.86 -11.40 11.21
N ALA A 376 16.94 -10.69 11.57
CA ALA A 376 17.39 -10.48 12.95
C ALA A 376 17.15 -9.02 13.33
N GLU A 377 16.52 -8.82 14.48
CA GLU A 377 16.13 -7.49 14.99
C GLU A 377 16.13 -7.51 16.52
N VAL A 378 16.72 -6.47 17.13
CA VAL A 378 16.61 -6.25 18.57
C VAL A 378 15.34 -5.43 18.82
N SER A 379 14.28 -6.10 19.26
CA SER A 379 12.95 -5.50 19.49
C SER A 379 12.82 -4.79 20.83
N GLY A 380 13.69 -5.11 21.80
CA GLY A 380 13.74 -4.47 23.11
C GLY A 380 15.12 -4.59 23.74
N LEU A 381 15.40 -3.75 24.74
CA LEU A 381 16.66 -3.75 25.48
C LEU A 381 16.36 -3.50 26.96
N LYS A 382 16.96 -4.30 27.83
CA LYS A 382 17.01 -4.04 29.28
C LYS A 382 18.45 -3.80 29.70
N TYR A 383 18.66 -3.06 30.78
CA TYR A 383 19.98 -2.77 31.32
C TYR A 383 19.95 -2.77 32.84
N ASP A 384 21.07 -3.15 33.45
CA ASP A 384 21.28 -3.01 34.89
C ASP A 384 21.87 -1.62 35.19
N ASN A 385 21.18 -0.83 36.00
CA ASN A 385 21.64 0.50 36.40
C ASN A 385 22.54 0.49 37.65
N GLY A 386 22.92 -0.69 38.15
CA GLY A 386 23.72 -0.91 39.36
C GLY A 386 22.89 -1.14 40.63
N SER A 387 21.56 -0.96 40.56
CA SER A 387 20.63 -1.30 41.66
C SER A 387 19.60 -2.33 41.23
N SER A 388 19.09 -2.23 40.00
CA SER A 388 18.11 -3.17 39.44
C SER A 388 18.06 -3.11 37.92
N TRP A 389 17.46 -4.15 37.33
CA TRP A 389 17.15 -4.18 35.91
C TRP A 389 16.07 -3.15 35.54
N GLN A 390 16.32 -2.40 34.47
CA GLN A 390 15.45 -1.38 33.91
C GLN A 390 15.19 -1.69 32.42
N ASP A 391 13.98 -1.36 31.94
CA ASP A 391 13.69 -1.35 30.51
C ASP A 391 14.28 -0.08 29.87
N ALA A 392 15.03 -0.25 28.77
CA ALA A 392 15.51 0.87 27.99
C ALA A 392 14.34 1.53 27.25
N SER A 393 14.33 2.86 27.23
CA SER A 393 13.29 3.59 26.50
C SER A 393 13.56 3.52 25.01
N LEU A 394 12.61 3.01 24.22
CA LEU A 394 12.68 3.08 22.76
C LEU A 394 12.41 4.53 22.32
N VAL A 395 13.44 5.22 21.85
CA VAL A 395 13.39 6.64 21.48
C VAL A 395 12.75 6.84 20.12
N ASN A 396 13.11 6.01 19.13
CA ASN A 396 12.53 6.06 17.79
C ASN A 396 12.70 4.74 17.03
N THR A 397 11.99 4.66 15.89
CA THR A 397 12.21 3.65 14.86
C THR A 397 12.12 4.34 13.51
N VAL A 398 13.25 4.46 12.81
CA VAL A 398 13.36 5.14 11.51
C VAL A 398 14.18 4.25 10.57
N ASN A 399 13.69 3.97 9.36
CA ASN A 399 14.40 3.17 8.34
C ASN A 399 14.96 1.84 8.87
N ASP A 400 14.13 1.08 9.62
CA ASP A 400 14.50 -0.18 10.27
C ASP A 400 15.64 -0.09 11.31
N ILE A 401 15.95 1.12 11.79
CA ILE A 401 16.87 1.38 12.90
C ILE A 401 16.07 1.75 14.15
N LYS A 402 16.34 1.06 15.26
CA LYS A 402 15.77 1.33 16.58
C LYS A 402 16.81 1.96 17.49
N THR A 403 16.45 3.07 18.14
CA THR A 403 17.32 3.75 19.11
C THR A 403 16.82 3.46 20.51
N PHE A 404 17.64 2.85 21.36
CA PHE A 404 17.32 2.59 22.77
C PHE A 404 18.11 3.53 23.67
N ARG A 405 17.43 4.15 24.64
CA ARG A 405 18.00 5.05 25.63
C ARG A 405 18.12 4.37 26.99
N LEU A 406 19.32 4.39 27.55
CA LEU A 406 19.68 3.89 28.87
C LEU A 406 20.05 5.09 29.75
N VAL A 407 19.51 5.18 30.95
CA VAL A 407 19.78 6.27 31.90
C VAL A 407 20.55 5.69 33.08
N MET A 408 21.83 6.02 33.18
CA MET A 408 22.73 5.51 34.21
C MET A 408 23.03 6.58 35.26
N PRO A 409 23.16 6.21 36.54
CA PRO A 409 23.74 7.10 37.54
C PRO A 409 25.11 7.61 37.09
N LYS A 410 25.41 8.88 37.35
CA LYS A 410 26.67 9.50 36.90
C LYS A 410 27.88 8.74 37.43
N SER A 411 28.54 8.03 36.53
CA SER A 411 29.67 7.17 36.82
C SER A 411 30.48 6.90 35.55
N ASN A 412 31.81 6.80 35.69
CA ASN A 412 32.69 6.40 34.60
C ASN A 412 32.68 4.86 34.52
N ILE A 413 31.66 4.32 33.86
CA ILE A 413 31.53 2.89 33.60
C ILE A 413 31.93 2.59 32.16
N ASP A 414 32.81 1.60 31.98
CA ASP A 414 33.20 1.07 30.68
C ASP A 414 32.37 -0.18 30.31
N ARG A 415 31.43 -0.58 31.17
CA ARG A 415 30.63 -1.80 31.06
C ARG A 415 29.22 -1.60 31.60
N ILE A 416 28.24 -2.04 30.82
CA ILE A 416 26.83 -2.08 31.22
C ILE A 416 26.30 -3.50 30.94
N HIS A 417 25.73 -4.14 31.95
CA HIS A 417 25.05 -5.42 31.76
C HIS A 417 23.71 -5.15 31.06
N ILE A 418 23.46 -5.84 29.96
CA ILE A 418 22.27 -5.65 29.16
C ILE A 418 21.60 -6.99 28.84
N LYS A 419 20.32 -6.94 28.53
CA LYS A 419 19.60 -8.05 27.91
C LYS A 419 19.00 -7.56 26.61
N THR A 420 19.37 -8.20 25.51
CA THR A 420 18.74 -7.95 24.21
C THR A 420 17.49 -8.81 24.09
N LEU A 421 16.38 -8.21 23.65
CA LEU A 421 15.12 -8.90 23.41
C LEU A 421 14.91 -9.06 21.91
N ALA A 422 14.90 -10.30 21.42
CA ALA A 422 14.74 -10.60 20.00
C ALA A 422 13.85 -11.83 19.76
N PRO A 423 13.10 -11.87 18.64
CA PRO A 423 12.35 -13.05 18.23
C PRO A 423 13.32 -14.12 17.70
N MET A 424 13.74 -15.04 18.58
CA MET A 424 14.70 -16.12 18.26
C MET A 424 14.02 -17.29 17.50
N GLY A 425 13.35 -16.98 16.39
CA GLY A 425 12.60 -17.96 15.59
C GLY A 425 11.15 -18.22 16.06
N GLY A 426 10.61 -17.38 16.95
CA GLY A 426 9.21 -17.40 17.39
C GLY A 426 8.60 -15.99 17.53
N THR A 427 7.32 -15.89 17.87
CA THR A 427 6.59 -14.60 18.01
C THR A 427 6.84 -13.89 19.34
N GLU A 428 7.41 -14.58 20.32
CA GLU A 428 7.73 -14.04 21.64
C GLU A 428 9.18 -13.56 21.70
N LEU A 429 9.41 -12.48 22.44
CA LEU A 429 10.74 -11.90 22.60
C LEU A 429 11.53 -12.69 23.64
N ALA A 430 12.61 -13.35 23.21
CA ALA A 430 13.53 -14.00 24.12
C ALA A 430 14.54 -12.99 24.66
N GLU A 431 14.74 -12.98 25.99
CA GLU A 431 15.84 -12.25 26.62
C GLU A 431 17.15 -13.01 26.42
N GLN A 432 18.21 -12.31 26.02
CA GLN A 432 19.56 -12.86 25.92
C GLN A 432 20.52 -11.93 26.67
N ASP A 433 21.21 -12.47 27.67
CA ASP A 433 22.20 -11.72 28.45
C ASP A 433 23.41 -11.35 27.58
N ALA A 434 23.86 -10.11 27.70
CA ALA A 434 25.04 -9.60 27.04
C ALA A 434 25.70 -8.49 27.86
N VAL A 435 26.90 -8.09 27.47
CA VAL A 435 27.62 -6.97 28.07
C VAL A 435 27.84 -5.90 27.00
N LEU A 436 27.32 -4.71 27.22
CA LEU A 436 27.66 -3.53 26.43
C LEU A 436 28.97 -2.96 26.97
N LYS A 437 30.05 -3.15 26.21
CA LYS A 437 31.38 -2.63 26.54
C LYS A 437 31.57 -1.29 25.85
N LEU A 438 31.87 -0.26 26.63
CA LEU A 438 32.05 1.12 26.21
C LEU A 438 33.54 1.46 26.20
N ASP A 439 34.01 2.04 25.11
CA ASP A 439 35.37 2.56 25.03
C ASP A 439 35.38 4.05 25.35
N LEU A 440 35.43 4.38 26.65
CA LEU A 440 35.48 5.77 27.11
C LEU A 440 36.75 6.52 26.63
N SER A 441 37.81 5.82 26.19
CA SER A 441 38.98 6.49 25.61
C SER A 441 38.69 7.09 24.22
N THR A 442 37.66 6.57 23.56
CA THR A 442 37.11 7.15 22.32
C THR A 442 36.08 8.24 22.60
N LYS A 443 35.87 8.63 23.88
CA LYS A 443 34.96 9.72 24.23
C LYS A 443 35.44 11.01 23.59
N ARG A 444 34.60 11.48 22.70
CA ARG A 444 34.91 12.59 21.82
C ARG A 444 33.60 13.41 21.72
N PRO A 445 33.61 14.75 21.83
CA PRO A 445 32.40 15.54 21.55
C PRO A 445 31.75 15.03 20.27
N GLU A 446 30.43 14.86 20.27
CA GLU A 446 29.68 14.16 19.22
C GLU A 446 30.30 14.43 17.82
N GLY A 447 30.91 13.39 17.22
CA GLY A 447 31.65 13.49 15.95
C GLY A 447 33.11 14.01 15.95
N SER A 448 34.04 13.55 16.81
CA SER A 448 35.48 13.97 16.76
C SER A 448 36.55 12.88 16.48
N GLN A 449 37.45 13.14 15.51
CA GLN A 449 38.64 12.45 14.93
C GLN A 449 38.29 11.48 13.78
N LEU A 450 38.66 11.67 12.50
CA LEU A 450 39.86 12.22 11.82
C LEU A 450 39.58 13.46 10.91
N GLU A 451 40.62 14.30 10.75
CA GLU A 451 40.91 15.42 9.80
C GLU A 451 39.77 16.33 9.26
N ASP A 452 40.02 17.65 9.27
CA ASP A 452 39.12 18.72 8.82
C ASP A 452 38.99 18.77 7.28
N GLY A 453 38.06 18.00 6.72
CA GLY A 453 37.60 18.17 5.34
C GLY A 453 36.81 19.48 5.13
N ASN A 454 36.59 19.83 3.87
CA ASN A 454 36.02 21.11 3.42
C ASN A 454 34.50 21.19 3.64
N LYS A 455 34.07 21.32 4.91
CA LYS A 455 32.65 21.51 5.28
C LYS A 455 31.99 22.71 4.62
N GLN A 456 32.76 23.72 4.23
CA GLN A 456 32.26 24.87 3.48
C GLN A 456 31.67 24.42 2.13
N LYS A 457 32.35 23.50 1.42
CA LYS A 457 31.84 22.87 0.19
C LYS A 457 30.49 22.16 0.41
N LEU A 458 30.35 21.42 1.50
CA LEU A 458 29.09 20.75 1.85
C LEU A 458 27.98 21.75 2.20
N LYS A 459 28.31 22.79 2.99
CA LYS A 459 27.38 23.86 3.36
C LYS A 459 26.88 24.61 2.13
N ASP A 460 27.77 24.99 1.23
CA ASP A 460 27.44 25.68 -0.01
C ASP A 460 26.58 24.79 -0.92
N PHE A 461 26.89 23.50 -0.98
CA PHE A 461 26.06 22.54 -1.70
C PHE A 461 24.65 22.42 -1.09
N LEU A 462 24.53 22.26 0.23
CA LEU A 462 23.24 22.15 0.92
C LEU A 462 22.40 23.43 0.78
N ASN A 463 23.03 24.60 0.83
CA ASN A 463 22.39 25.88 0.53
C ASN A 463 21.89 25.90 -0.93
N SER A 464 22.68 25.41 -1.89
CA SER A 464 22.30 25.39 -3.31
C SER A 464 21.10 24.49 -3.62
N ILE A 465 20.80 23.51 -2.76
CA ILE A 465 19.67 22.58 -2.92
C ILE A 465 18.57 22.78 -1.86
N GLN A 466 18.63 23.86 -1.07
CA GLN A 466 17.67 24.12 -0.01
C GLN A 466 16.25 24.29 -0.55
N GLU A 467 16.09 25.02 -1.65
CA GLU A 467 14.79 25.18 -2.32
C GLU A 467 14.25 23.84 -2.83
N LEU A 468 15.11 23.02 -3.45
CA LEU A 468 14.76 21.67 -3.87
C LEU A 468 14.29 20.80 -2.70
N ASN A 469 14.95 20.88 -1.54
CA ASN A 469 14.53 20.18 -0.33
C ASN A 469 13.15 20.64 0.15
N ASN A 470 12.87 21.95 0.08
CA ASN A 470 11.55 22.49 0.41
C ASN A 470 10.47 21.97 -0.54
N ASP A 471 10.73 21.96 -1.85
CA ASP A 471 9.79 21.45 -2.86
C ASP A 471 9.52 19.94 -2.70
N ILE A 472 10.57 19.16 -2.38
CA ILE A 472 10.46 17.72 -2.10
C ILE A 472 9.65 17.47 -0.82
N ASN A 473 9.84 18.29 0.22
CA ASN A 473 9.04 18.21 1.45
C ASN A 473 7.58 18.62 1.20
N ALA A 474 7.33 19.64 0.36
CA ALA A 474 6.00 20.01 -0.11
C ALA A 474 5.34 18.94 -1.00
N GLY A 475 6.03 17.83 -1.29
CA GLY A 475 5.45 16.70 -2.00
C GLY A 475 5.31 16.92 -3.50
N LEU A 476 6.06 17.85 -4.10
CA LEU A 476 6.00 18.17 -5.53
C LEU A 476 6.64 17.09 -6.43
N TYR A 477 7.44 16.20 -5.85
CA TYR A 477 8.19 15.15 -6.56
C TYR A 477 7.64 13.75 -6.28
N LYS A 478 7.90 12.82 -7.22
CA LYS A 478 7.45 11.43 -7.17
C LYS A 478 8.36 10.53 -6.32
N GLU A 479 7.72 9.54 -5.68
CA GLU A 479 8.40 8.44 -4.96
C GLU A 479 8.94 7.37 -5.91
N PRO A 480 9.97 6.58 -5.53
CA PRO A 480 10.67 6.58 -4.24
C PRO A 480 11.82 7.60 -4.12
N LYS A 481 12.18 8.28 -5.22
CA LYS A 481 13.37 9.14 -5.28
C LYS A 481 13.29 10.38 -4.38
N SER A 482 12.10 10.91 -4.14
CA SER A 482 11.89 11.97 -3.14
C SER A 482 12.20 11.50 -1.72
N THR A 483 11.85 10.27 -1.33
CA THR A 483 12.23 9.70 -0.02
C THR A 483 13.73 9.47 0.07
N GLU A 484 14.35 8.86 -0.95
CA GLU A 484 15.81 8.67 -0.99
C GLU A 484 16.56 10.00 -0.83
N PHE A 485 16.08 11.08 -1.48
CA PHE A 485 16.65 12.41 -1.33
C PHE A 485 16.54 12.93 0.11
N LYS A 486 15.36 12.84 0.74
CA LYS A 486 15.13 13.32 2.12
C LYS A 486 16.08 12.65 3.10
N ASP A 487 16.25 11.33 2.99
CA ASP A 487 17.15 10.56 3.84
C ASP A 487 18.60 11.00 3.65
N LYS A 488 19.04 11.14 2.39
CA LYS A 488 20.40 11.62 2.08
C LYS A 488 20.62 13.08 2.46
N TYR A 489 19.61 13.93 2.40
CA TYR A 489 19.68 15.32 2.86
C TYR A 489 19.88 15.37 4.37
N ILE A 490 19.14 14.58 5.15
CA ILE A 490 19.34 14.47 6.60
C ILE A 490 20.74 13.93 6.92
N GLU A 491 21.18 12.87 6.22
CA GLU A 491 22.54 12.34 6.37
C GLU A 491 23.61 13.41 6.09
N ALA A 492 23.42 14.24 5.06
CA ALA A 492 24.30 15.36 4.75
C ALA A 492 24.25 16.47 5.81
N THR A 493 23.09 16.78 6.40
CA THR A 493 23.03 17.74 7.52
C THR A 493 23.75 17.20 8.76
N LYS A 494 23.56 15.91 9.11
CA LYS A 494 24.32 15.25 10.18
C LYS A 494 25.82 15.30 9.90
N LEU A 495 26.22 15.08 8.65
CA LEU A 495 27.61 15.19 8.24
C LEU A 495 28.14 16.62 8.40
N LEU A 496 27.36 17.65 8.02
CA LEU A 496 27.75 19.06 8.18
C LEU A 496 27.90 19.47 9.66
N GLU A 497 27.07 18.92 10.54
CA GLU A 497 27.12 19.15 11.99
C GLU A 497 28.17 18.32 12.72
N GLY A 498 28.64 17.25 12.10
CA GLY A 498 29.72 16.44 12.64
C GLY A 498 30.93 17.32 12.91
N ASN A 499 31.49 17.24 14.11
CA ASN A 499 32.64 18.06 14.46
C ASN A 499 33.87 17.77 13.57
N GLN A 500 33.96 16.62 12.90
CA GLN A 500 35.04 16.20 12.00
C GLN A 500 34.48 15.40 10.79
N VAL A 501 34.97 15.65 9.56
CA VAL A 501 34.39 15.13 8.30
C VAL A 501 35.48 15.01 7.22
N THR A 502 35.61 13.87 6.53
CA THR A 502 36.58 13.74 5.42
C THR A 502 36.05 14.31 4.10
N ASP A 503 36.96 14.77 3.23
CA ASP A 503 36.58 15.23 1.90
C ASP A 503 35.94 14.11 1.06
N GLU A 504 36.38 12.86 1.21
CA GLU A 504 35.78 11.71 0.52
C GLU A 504 34.32 11.48 0.96
N ALA A 505 34.01 11.64 2.26
CA ALA A 505 32.65 11.50 2.76
C ALA A 505 31.76 12.65 2.25
N ILE A 506 32.29 13.89 2.22
CA ILE A 506 31.61 15.05 1.63
C ILE A 506 31.35 14.81 0.14
N GLU A 507 32.35 14.34 -0.60
CA GLU A 507 32.20 14.07 -2.03
C GLU A 507 31.25 12.92 -2.31
N ALA A 508 31.30 11.86 -1.50
CA ALA A 508 30.39 10.73 -1.61
C ALA A 508 28.93 11.18 -1.41
N ILE A 509 28.64 11.94 -0.33
CA ILE A 509 27.27 12.38 -0.05
C ILE A 509 26.78 13.38 -1.11
N ILE A 510 27.63 14.33 -1.54
CA ILE A 510 27.29 15.27 -2.62
C ILE A 510 27.01 14.51 -3.90
N ARG A 511 27.82 13.50 -4.25
CA ARG A 511 27.64 12.68 -5.44
C ARG A 511 26.35 11.87 -5.37
N SER A 512 26.06 11.24 -4.24
CA SER A 512 24.80 10.51 -4.03
C SER A 512 23.58 11.42 -4.23
N ILE A 513 23.58 12.61 -3.61
CA ILE A 513 22.48 13.57 -3.76
C ILE A 513 22.37 14.06 -5.22
N ARG A 514 23.48 14.29 -5.92
CA ARG A 514 23.48 14.67 -7.35
C ARG A 514 22.88 13.59 -8.25
N ILE A 515 23.20 12.32 -8.00
CA ILE A 515 22.64 11.20 -8.75
C ILE A 515 21.13 11.13 -8.51
N ILE A 516 20.69 11.17 -7.25
CA ILE A 516 19.25 11.15 -6.92
C ILE A 516 18.53 12.33 -7.57
N LYS A 517 19.15 13.52 -7.56
CA LYS A 517 18.60 14.73 -8.19
C LYS A 517 18.35 14.57 -9.69
N GLN A 518 19.17 13.80 -10.41
CA GLN A 518 18.97 13.54 -11.84
C GLN A 518 17.74 12.67 -12.13
N ASP A 519 17.37 11.81 -11.18
CA ASP A 519 16.24 10.89 -11.28
C ASP A 519 14.94 11.46 -10.68
N LEU A 520 14.98 12.68 -10.13
CA LEU A 520 13.79 13.33 -9.57
C LEU A 520 12.83 13.76 -10.67
N VAL A 521 11.55 13.38 -10.50
CA VAL A 521 10.49 13.74 -11.43
C VAL A 521 9.39 14.52 -10.71
N LEU A 522 9.08 15.72 -11.23
CA LEU A 522 7.96 16.54 -10.76
C LEU A 522 6.62 15.83 -11.05
N LYS A 523 5.69 15.88 -10.09
CA LYS A 523 4.32 15.36 -10.27
C LYS A 523 3.55 16.12 -11.35
N ALA A 524 3.79 17.43 -11.47
CA ALA A 524 3.16 18.28 -12.49
C ALA A 524 3.46 17.84 -13.94
N VAL A 525 4.46 16.98 -14.18
CA VAL A 525 4.73 16.43 -15.52
C VAL A 525 3.54 15.58 -16.00
N ASP A 526 2.85 14.90 -15.11
CA ASP A 526 1.66 14.10 -15.46
C ASP A 526 0.49 15.01 -15.84
N ASP A 527 0.30 16.11 -15.12
CA ASP A 527 -0.74 17.09 -15.39
C ASP A 527 -0.50 17.80 -16.74
N PHE A 528 0.74 18.23 -16.99
CA PHE A 528 1.16 18.76 -18.29
C PHE A 528 0.90 17.75 -19.42
N ALA A 529 1.29 16.49 -19.24
CA ALA A 529 1.08 15.45 -20.24
C ALA A 529 -0.41 15.20 -20.54
N GLN A 530 -1.25 15.18 -19.49
CA GLN A 530 -2.69 15.00 -19.65
C GLN A 530 -3.33 16.18 -20.38
N LYS A 531 -2.98 17.42 -20.01
CA LYS A 531 -3.52 18.64 -20.62
C LYS A 531 -3.08 18.79 -22.07
N LEU A 532 -1.81 18.51 -22.37
CA LEU A 532 -1.30 18.53 -23.74
C LEU A 532 -2.06 17.51 -24.61
N GLY A 533 -2.21 16.26 -24.14
CA GLY A 533 -2.97 15.24 -24.87
C GLY A 533 -4.44 15.60 -25.08
N LYS A 534 -5.09 16.26 -24.12
CA LYS A 534 -6.46 16.79 -24.31
C LYS A 534 -6.51 17.88 -25.37
N ALA A 535 -5.59 18.84 -25.31
CA ALA A 535 -5.53 19.93 -26.27
C ALA A 535 -5.23 19.42 -27.70
N GLU A 536 -4.31 18.47 -27.86
CA GLU A 536 -4.04 17.77 -29.13
C GLU A 536 -5.28 17.06 -29.67
N GLY A 537 -6.04 16.39 -28.81
CA GLY A 537 -7.30 15.75 -29.19
C GLY A 537 -8.29 16.74 -29.80
N ILE A 538 -8.40 17.94 -29.22
CA ILE A 538 -9.30 19.00 -29.71
C ILE A 538 -8.80 19.58 -31.04
N THR A 539 -7.49 19.83 -31.20
CA THR A 539 -6.99 20.46 -32.44
C THR A 539 -6.93 19.52 -33.64
N THR A 540 -6.83 18.21 -33.39
CA THR A 540 -6.77 17.18 -34.44
C THR A 540 -8.14 16.65 -34.86
N ASP A 541 -9.13 16.69 -33.98
CA ASP A 541 -10.49 16.20 -34.25
C ASP A 541 -11.26 17.07 -35.26
N GLN A 542 -11.83 16.40 -36.27
CA GLN A 542 -12.60 17.07 -37.31
C GLN A 542 -13.90 17.68 -36.76
N SER A 543 -14.56 17.02 -35.79
CA SER A 543 -15.78 17.57 -35.19
C SER A 543 -15.50 18.86 -34.42
N SER A 544 -14.32 18.96 -33.79
CA SER A 544 -13.86 20.16 -33.09
C SER A 544 -13.54 21.30 -34.06
N LYS A 545 -12.98 21.01 -35.24
CA LYS A 545 -12.79 21.98 -36.32
C LYS A 545 -14.11 22.50 -36.89
N ASP A 546 -15.16 21.70 -36.86
CA ASP A 546 -16.50 22.11 -37.29
C ASP A 546 -17.23 22.89 -36.20
N LYS A 547 -16.93 22.60 -34.93
CA LYS A 547 -17.54 23.21 -33.75
C LYS A 547 -16.95 24.58 -33.39
N TYR A 548 -15.62 24.74 -33.38
CA TYR A 548 -14.94 25.93 -32.85
C TYR A 548 -14.43 26.89 -33.94
N THR A 549 -14.26 28.18 -33.61
CA THR A 549 -13.74 29.20 -34.52
C THR A 549 -12.28 28.93 -34.88
N GLU A 550 -11.91 29.22 -36.13
CA GLU A 550 -10.54 29.01 -36.62
C GLU A 550 -9.50 29.74 -35.77
N LYS A 551 -9.83 30.94 -35.29
CA LYS A 551 -8.95 31.77 -34.45
C LYS A 551 -8.71 31.20 -33.06
N SER A 552 -9.76 30.70 -32.39
CA SER A 552 -9.61 30.10 -31.06
C SER A 552 -8.90 28.74 -31.12
N LEU A 553 -9.15 27.95 -32.17
CA LEU A 553 -8.41 26.73 -32.45
C LEU A 553 -6.94 27.00 -32.81
N ALA A 554 -6.65 28.05 -33.57
CA ALA A 554 -5.27 28.44 -33.87
C ALA A 554 -4.48 28.78 -32.59
N LYS A 555 -5.08 29.53 -31.65
CA LYS A 555 -4.46 29.81 -30.34
C LYS A 555 -4.22 28.54 -29.52
N LEU A 556 -5.16 27.59 -29.54
CA LEU A 556 -4.96 26.29 -28.89
C LEU A 556 -3.85 25.49 -29.56
N GLN A 557 -3.75 25.53 -30.89
CA GLN A 557 -2.68 24.88 -31.62
C GLN A 557 -1.31 25.49 -31.30
N GLU A 558 -1.20 26.81 -31.16
CA GLU A 558 0.04 27.47 -30.71
C GLU A 558 0.47 26.99 -29.31
N ALA A 559 -0.48 26.82 -28.38
CA ALA A 559 -0.21 26.27 -27.06
C ALA A 559 0.24 24.80 -27.11
N VAL A 560 -0.38 23.98 -27.97
CA VAL A 560 0.00 22.59 -28.23
C VAL A 560 1.40 22.51 -28.82
N ASP A 561 1.71 23.34 -29.81
CA ASP A 561 3.03 23.38 -30.45
C ASP A 561 4.13 23.76 -29.46
N ALA A 562 3.86 24.75 -28.58
CA ALA A 562 4.74 25.12 -27.49
C ALA A 562 4.99 23.95 -26.52
N GLY A 563 3.95 23.20 -26.16
CA GLY A 563 4.07 22.00 -25.32
C GLY A 563 4.85 20.87 -26.00
N ASN A 564 4.59 20.62 -27.27
CA ASN A 564 5.24 19.58 -28.07
C ASN A 564 6.73 19.86 -28.30
N ALA A 565 7.11 21.13 -28.47
CA ALA A 565 8.50 21.55 -28.61
C ALA A 565 9.38 21.11 -27.43
N VAL A 566 8.80 20.99 -26.23
CA VAL A 566 9.51 20.60 -25.00
C VAL A 566 9.18 19.20 -24.52
N TRP A 567 8.38 18.43 -25.27
CA TRP A 567 7.92 17.10 -24.86
C TRP A 567 9.08 16.13 -24.53
N GLY A 568 10.12 16.14 -25.35
CA GLY A 568 11.30 15.29 -25.18
C GLY A 568 12.14 15.63 -23.93
N SER A 569 12.10 16.89 -23.48
CA SER A 569 12.85 17.40 -22.33
C SER A 569 11.99 17.64 -21.09
N ARG A 570 10.70 17.28 -21.11
CA ARG A 570 9.71 17.58 -20.06
C ARG A 570 10.13 17.19 -18.63
N TYR A 571 10.90 16.11 -18.48
CA TYR A 571 11.38 15.64 -17.18
C TYR A 571 12.48 16.53 -16.58
N ASN A 572 13.12 17.37 -17.40
CA ASN A 572 14.20 18.27 -17.02
C ASN A 572 13.75 19.75 -16.95
N LEU A 573 12.46 20.04 -17.18
CA LEU A 573 11.93 21.40 -17.12
C LEU A 573 11.87 21.91 -15.67
N GLN A 574 12.08 23.22 -15.51
CA GLN A 574 11.87 23.90 -14.23
C GLN A 574 10.38 23.92 -13.87
N LYS A 575 10.05 23.94 -12.58
CA LYS A 575 8.66 23.92 -12.10
C LYS A 575 7.84 25.11 -12.62
N GLU A 576 8.46 26.29 -12.76
CA GLU A 576 7.83 27.51 -13.26
C GLU A 576 7.47 27.40 -14.74
N GLU A 577 8.37 26.85 -15.55
CA GLU A 577 8.13 26.70 -16.99
C GLU A 577 7.04 25.65 -17.25
N LEU A 578 7.05 24.57 -16.48
CA LEU A 578 6.00 23.56 -16.55
C LEU A 578 4.63 24.14 -16.15
N ALA A 579 4.58 24.94 -15.08
CA ALA A 579 3.37 25.64 -14.64
C ALA A 579 2.88 26.65 -15.70
N ARG A 580 3.80 27.38 -16.34
CA ARG A 580 3.48 28.30 -17.43
C ARG A 580 2.85 27.58 -18.62
N LEU A 581 3.41 26.43 -19.03
CA LEU A 581 2.89 25.64 -20.14
C LEU A 581 1.52 25.03 -19.82
N ILE A 582 1.34 24.54 -18.58
CA ILE A 582 0.03 24.09 -18.08
C ILE A 582 -0.99 25.22 -18.17
N ASN A 583 -0.66 26.41 -17.67
CA ASN A 583 -1.57 27.56 -17.70
C ASN A 583 -1.85 28.04 -19.13
N LEU A 584 -0.86 27.97 -20.03
CA LEU A 584 -1.03 28.31 -21.44
C LEU A 584 -2.05 27.37 -22.10
N LEU A 585 -1.93 26.06 -21.87
CA LEU A 585 -2.88 25.06 -22.34
C LEU A 585 -4.28 25.29 -21.74
N ASP A 586 -4.38 25.51 -20.43
CA ASP A 586 -5.65 25.77 -19.76
C ASP A 586 -6.36 27.02 -20.27
N THR A 587 -5.61 28.11 -20.41
CA THR A 587 -6.15 29.37 -20.93
C THR A 587 -6.63 29.20 -22.36
N ALA A 588 -5.83 28.57 -23.22
CA ALA A 588 -6.20 28.35 -24.61
C ALA A 588 -7.40 27.40 -24.76
N MET A 589 -7.52 26.37 -23.91
CA MET A 589 -8.70 25.51 -23.86
C MET A 589 -9.95 26.26 -23.37
N ALA A 590 -9.81 27.13 -22.37
CA ALA A 590 -10.90 27.96 -21.86
C ALA A 590 -11.36 29.03 -22.87
N ASP A 591 -10.46 29.50 -23.73
CA ASP A 591 -10.70 30.52 -24.75
C ASP A 591 -11.33 29.97 -26.05
N LEU A 592 -11.59 28.66 -26.15
CA LEU A 592 -12.30 28.07 -27.28
C LEU A 592 -13.69 28.69 -27.47
N ARG A 593 -14.02 29.08 -28.71
CA ARG A 593 -15.31 29.70 -29.07
C ARG A 593 -15.99 28.93 -30.18
N GLU A 594 -17.30 28.74 -30.10
CA GLU A 594 -18.05 28.00 -31.12
C GLU A 594 -18.32 28.84 -32.37
N LYS A 595 -18.36 28.21 -33.55
CA LYS A 595 -18.69 28.90 -34.81
C LYS A 595 -20.12 29.44 -34.74
N GLY A 596 -20.28 30.76 -34.91
CA GLY A 596 -21.57 31.46 -34.78
C GLY A 596 -21.64 32.39 -33.56
N GLN A 597 -20.67 32.35 -32.65
CA GLN A 597 -20.39 33.49 -31.77
C GLN A 597 -19.59 34.52 -32.57
N GLU A 598 -20.25 35.60 -33.03
CA GLU A 598 -19.58 36.69 -33.74
C GLU A 598 -18.41 37.24 -32.90
N GLU A 599 -17.32 37.55 -33.61
CA GLU A 599 -16.16 38.20 -33.03
C GLU A 599 -16.58 39.57 -32.48
N ASN A 600 -16.78 39.69 -31.17
CA ASN A 600 -16.54 40.96 -30.49
C ASN A 600 -15.02 41.21 -30.42
N SER A 601 -14.42 41.38 -31.60
CA SER A 601 -13.45 42.43 -31.79
C SER A 601 -14.22 43.72 -31.51
N THR A 602 -13.91 44.42 -30.42
CA THR A 602 -14.42 45.77 -30.19
C THR A 602 -14.14 46.62 -31.43
N GLU A 603 -15.11 46.77 -32.32
CA GLU A 603 -15.05 47.74 -33.40
C GLU A 603 -14.98 49.13 -32.74
N GLU A 604 -13.81 49.77 -32.84
CA GLU A 604 -13.66 51.18 -32.47
C GLU A 604 -14.55 52.02 -33.39
N LYS A 605 -15.71 52.46 -32.90
CA LYS A 605 -16.58 53.36 -33.67
C LYS A 605 -16.07 54.79 -33.50
N VAL A 606 -15.55 55.38 -34.58
CA VAL A 606 -15.01 56.75 -34.61
C VAL A 606 -16.07 57.73 -35.09
N PHE A 607 -16.34 58.77 -34.31
CA PHE A 607 -17.25 59.88 -34.63
C PHE A 607 -16.53 61.22 -34.58
N THR A 608 -17.13 62.25 -35.16
CA THR A 608 -16.69 63.64 -35.00
C THR A 608 -17.84 64.51 -34.51
N ALA A 609 -17.54 65.44 -33.60
CA ALA A 609 -18.55 66.32 -32.99
C ALA A 609 -18.02 67.76 -32.89
N PRO A 610 -18.83 68.79 -33.21
CA PRO A 610 -18.43 70.17 -33.02
C PRO A 610 -18.00 70.44 -31.57
N VAL A 611 -16.90 71.15 -31.37
CA VAL A 611 -16.35 71.43 -30.03
C VAL A 611 -16.06 72.91 -29.85
N LYS A 612 -16.30 73.41 -28.64
CA LYS A 612 -15.98 74.78 -28.23
C LYS A 612 -15.42 74.78 -26.81
N LEU A 613 -14.63 75.81 -26.48
CA LEU A 613 -14.20 76.09 -25.12
C LEU A 613 -14.96 77.28 -24.55
N MET A 614 -15.62 77.07 -23.42
CA MET A 614 -16.35 78.10 -22.67
C MET A 614 -15.55 78.55 -21.45
N HIS A 615 -15.79 79.77 -21.01
CA HIS A 615 -15.22 80.30 -19.77
C HIS A 615 -15.69 79.48 -18.56
N ALA A 616 -14.82 79.28 -17.57
CA ALA A 616 -15.15 78.52 -16.35
C ALA A 616 -16.35 79.13 -15.59
N ASP A 617 -16.29 80.43 -15.30
CA ASP A 617 -17.27 81.09 -14.41
C ASP A 617 -18.37 81.89 -15.14
N THR A 618 -18.07 82.50 -16.28
CA THR A 618 -19.06 83.34 -16.99
C THR A 618 -19.94 82.50 -17.92
N LEU A 619 -21.21 82.34 -17.55
CA LEU A 619 -22.19 81.61 -18.34
C LEU A 619 -22.32 82.19 -19.76
N GLY A 620 -22.20 81.35 -20.78
CA GLY A 620 -22.37 81.74 -22.18
C GLY A 620 -21.17 82.45 -22.82
N GLN A 621 -20.10 82.75 -22.08
CA GLN A 621 -18.89 83.38 -22.62
C GLN A 621 -17.91 82.34 -23.16
N LEU A 622 -17.35 82.57 -24.36
CA LEU A 622 -16.26 81.74 -24.90
C LEU A 622 -14.96 81.96 -24.10
N SER A 623 -14.20 80.88 -23.90
CA SER A 623 -12.84 80.97 -23.37
C SER A 623 -11.92 81.66 -24.38
N MET A 624 -10.88 82.34 -23.90
CA MET A 624 -9.82 82.87 -24.78
C MET A 624 -9.15 81.77 -25.62
N ALA A 625 -9.08 80.54 -25.08
CA ALA A 625 -8.54 79.38 -25.78
C ALA A 625 -9.47 78.85 -26.88
N ASN A 626 -10.72 79.33 -26.98
CA ASN A 626 -11.65 78.88 -28.03
C ASN A 626 -11.17 79.25 -29.44
N GLY A 627 -10.37 80.31 -29.61
CA GLY A 627 -9.78 80.62 -30.91
C GLY A 627 -8.70 79.62 -31.34
N ALA A 628 -8.14 78.87 -30.38
CA ALA A 628 -7.06 77.91 -30.59
C ALA A 628 -7.58 76.48 -30.84
N ILE A 629 -8.74 76.09 -30.32
CA ILE A 629 -9.30 74.75 -30.53
C ILE A 629 -9.81 74.58 -31.98
N VAL A 630 -9.48 73.45 -32.59
CA VAL A 630 -9.93 73.05 -33.93
C VAL A 630 -11.17 72.16 -33.77
N SER A 631 -12.26 72.51 -34.45
CA SER A 631 -13.51 71.76 -34.45
C SER A 631 -13.73 71.12 -35.82
N PRO A 632 -14.21 69.86 -35.90
CA PRO A 632 -14.76 69.02 -34.83
C PRO A 632 -13.72 68.24 -34.00
N ALA A 633 -14.07 67.87 -32.77
CA ALA A 633 -13.35 66.88 -31.97
C ALA A 633 -13.59 65.47 -32.51
N LYS A 634 -12.62 64.56 -32.33
CA LYS A 634 -12.75 63.14 -32.68
C LYS A 634 -13.06 62.32 -31.43
N LEU A 635 -14.06 61.45 -31.53
CA LEU A 635 -14.56 60.60 -30.44
C LEU A 635 -14.42 59.13 -30.85
N ILE A 636 -13.75 58.32 -30.05
CA ILE A 636 -13.55 56.90 -30.31
C ILE A 636 -14.28 56.12 -29.22
N TYR A 637 -15.33 55.40 -29.59
CA TYR A 637 -16.10 54.58 -28.67
C TYR A 637 -15.53 53.16 -28.63
N ASN A 638 -15.16 52.71 -27.42
CA ASN A 638 -14.68 51.36 -27.16
C ASN A 638 -15.43 50.80 -25.94
N GLY A 639 -16.54 50.11 -26.21
CA GLY A 639 -17.42 49.55 -25.18
C GLY A 639 -18.05 50.63 -24.27
N ASP A 640 -17.73 50.55 -22.99
CA ASP A 640 -18.17 51.45 -21.90
C ASP A 640 -17.33 52.72 -21.78
N LYS A 641 -16.29 52.89 -22.60
CA LYS A 641 -15.39 54.05 -22.59
C LYS A 641 -15.43 54.83 -23.90
N VAL A 642 -15.15 56.12 -23.78
CA VAL A 642 -14.96 57.03 -24.92
C VAL A 642 -13.61 57.74 -24.79
N THR A 643 -12.83 57.70 -25.87
CA THR A 643 -11.60 58.49 -26.01
C THR A 643 -11.89 59.75 -26.82
N ILE A 644 -11.56 60.91 -26.28
CA ILE A 644 -11.75 62.22 -26.90
C ILE A 644 -10.38 62.74 -27.36
N GLU A 645 -10.25 63.00 -28.65
CA GLU A 645 -9.09 63.67 -29.24
C GLU A 645 -9.46 65.13 -29.61
N LEU A 646 -8.69 66.08 -29.09
CA LEU A 646 -8.83 67.52 -29.32
C LEU A 646 -7.59 68.08 -30.01
N GLU A 647 -7.79 68.78 -31.11
CA GLU A 647 -6.73 69.44 -31.86
C GLU A 647 -6.70 70.94 -31.53
N PHE A 648 -5.50 71.50 -31.38
CA PHE A 648 -5.24 72.90 -31.12
C PHE A 648 -4.22 73.48 -32.11
N LYS A 649 -4.38 74.75 -32.43
CA LYS A 649 -3.45 75.56 -33.22
C LYS A 649 -2.97 76.77 -32.42
N GLY A 650 -1.85 77.36 -32.83
CA GLY A 650 -1.40 78.65 -32.32
C GLY A 650 -2.46 79.74 -32.55
N LEU A 651 -2.57 80.68 -31.61
CA LEU A 651 -3.53 81.77 -31.64
C LEU A 651 -2.83 83.12 -31.51
N ASP A 652 -2.97 83.96 -32.53
CA ASP A 652 -2.51 85.34 -32.51
C ASP A 652 -3.54 86.26 -31.85
N LEU A 653 -3.15 86.91 -30.75
CA LEU A 653 -4.00 87.84 -30.02
C LEU A 653 -3.22 89.13 -29.72
N LYS A 654 -3.64 90.25 -30.34
CA LYS A 654 -3.01 91.57 -30.19
C LYS A 654 -1.50 91.59 -30.48
N GLY A 655 -1.04 90.82 -31.46
CA GLY A 655 0.37 90.76 -31.87
C GLY A 655 1.24 89.80 -31.07
N MET A 656 0.65 89.03 -30.14
CA MET A 656 1.33 87.93 -29.43
C MET A 656 0.72 86.61 -29.85
N LYS A 657 1.56 85.66 -30.26
CA LYS A 657 1.16 84.31 -30.66
C LYS A 657 1.31 83.34 -29.49
N GLY A 658 0.21 82.71 -29.08
CA GLY A 658 0.19 81.74 -27.99
C GLY A 658 -0.15 80.33 -28.43
N HIS A 659 0.42 79.35 -27.75
CA HIS A 659 0.28 77.91 -27.98
C HIS A 659 -0.12 77.21 -26.69
N LEU A 660 -0.94 76.17 -26.82
CA LEU A 660 -1.30 75.33 -25.68
C LEU A 660 -0.11 74.42 -25.34
N ILE A 661 0.46 74.60 -24.16
CA ILE A 661 1.59 73.81 -23.63
C ILE A 661 1.09 72.52 -22.99
N ASN A 662 -0.07 72.57 -22.32
CA ASN A 662 -0.68 71.38 -21.76
C ASN A 662 -2.19 71.55 -21.60
N LEU A 663 -2.89 70.42 -21.57
CA LEU A 663 -4.31 70.32 -21.29
C LEU A 663 -4.50 69.33 -20.14
N PHE A 664 -5.29 69.72 -19.15
CA PHE A 664 -5.70 68.85 -18.06
C PHE A 664 -7.22 68.68 -18.08
N THR A 665 -7.69 67.47 -17.76
CA THR A 665 -9.09 67.18 -17.43
C THR A 665 -9.24 67.00 -15.92
N PHE A 666 -10.45 66.74 -15.44
CA PHE A 666 -10.70 66.49 -14.02
C PHE A 666 -11.30 65.10 -13.82
N GLU A 667 -10.82 64.36 -12.82
CA GLU A 667 -11.32 63.01 -12.51
C GLU A 667 -12.84 63.03 -12.34
N ASN A 668 -13.53 62.09 -13.01
CA ASN A 668 -14.98 61.98 -13.02
C ASN A 668 -15.71 63.30 -13.37
N ASN A 669 -15.07 64.20 -14.12
CA ASN A 669 -15.58 65.52 -14.49
C ASN A 669 -15.99 66.37 -13.27
N GLN A 670 -15.30 66.23 -12.14
CA GLN A 670 -15.58 66.99 -10.92
C GLN A 670 -15.21 68.47 -11.08
N ASP A 671 -15.98 69.36 -10.41
CA ASP A 671 -15.70 70.80 -10.42
C ASP A 671 -14.36 71.09 -9.72
N PRO A 672 -13.39 71.78 -10.38
CA PRO A 672 -12.12 72.16 -9.78
C PRO A 672 -12.28 72.94 -8.47
N ARG A 673 -13.35 73.73 -8.34
CA ARG A 673 -13.63 74.58 -7.17
C ARG A 673 -14.12 73.77 -5.97
N SER A 674 -14.57 72.53 -6.20
CA SER A 674 -15.02 71.59 -5.18
C SER A 674 -13.94 70.55 -4.82
N GLY A 675 -12.68 70.80 -5.20
CA GLY A 675 -11.55 69.90 -4.93
C GLY A 675 -11.32 68.83 -5.99
N GLY A 676 -11.85 69.00 -7.20
CA GLY A 676 -11.61 68.08 -8.31
C GLY A 676 -10.11 67.94 -8.63
N HIS A 677 -9.64 66.69 -8.78
CA HIS A 677 -8.24 66.41 -9.10
C HIS A 677 -7.98 66.57 -10.60
N ALA A 678 -6.98 67.39 -10.96
CA ALA A 678 -6.61 67.63 -12.35
C ALA A 678 -5.71 66.48 -12.86
N VAL A 679 -6.07 65.91 -14.02
CA VAL A 679 -5.37 64.82 -14.70
C VAL A 679 -4.78 65.34 -15.99
N GLU A 680 -3.48 65.13 -16.19
CA GLU A 680 -2.80 65.50 -17.41
C GLU A 680 -3.29 64.65 -18.60
N THR A 681 -3.59 65.30 -19.72
CA THR A 681 -3.99 64.58 -20.95
C THR A 681 -2.78 64.08 -21.72
N LYS A 682 -2.97 63.07 -22.56
CA LYS A 682 -1.88 62.51 -23.37
C LYS A 682 -1.67 63.38 -24.62
N ILE A 683 -0.43 63.77 -24.89
CA ILE A 683 -0.05 64.45 -26.14
C ILE A 683 0.14 63.38 -27.23
N GLU A 684 -0.72 63.38 -28.24
CA GLU A 684 -0.66 62.42 -29.36
C GLU A 684 0.20 62.93 -30.52
N LYS A 685 0.27 64.25 -30.70
CA LYS A 685 0.99 64.87 -31.81
C LYS A 685 1.47 66.27 -31.45
N THR A 686 2.66 66.64 -31.92
CA THR A 686 3.22 67.99 -31.87
C THR A 686 3.29 68.60 -33.27
N PHE A 687 3.43 69.92 -33.35
CA PHE A 687 3.65 70.66 -34.58
C PHE A 687 4.66 71.79 -34.35
N THR A 688 5.41 72.15 -35.39
CA THR A 688 6.36 73.26 -35.32
C THR A 688 5.67 74.58 -35.67
N ASP A 689 5.83 75.58 -34.81
CA ASP A 689 5.34 76.93 -35.04
C ASP A 689 6.30 77.97 -34.41
N MET A 690 6.15 79.24 -34.77
CA MET A 690 6.97 80.33 -34.26
C MET A 690 6.54 80.68 -32.82
N GLY A 691 7.43 80.46 -31.86
CA GLY A 691 7.25 80.83 -30.46
C GLY A 691 7.44 82.34 -30.21
N MET A 692 7.19 82.76 -28.97
CA MET A 692 7.29 84.17 -28.57
C MET A 692 8.69 84.80 -28.69
N ASP A 693 9.74 83.98 -28.75
CA ASP A 693 11.13 84.44 -28.97
C ASP A 693 11.49 84.61 -30.45
N GLY A 694 10.50 84.48 -31.35
CA GLY A 694 10.69 84.58 -32.79
C GLY A 694 11.37 83.35 -33.41
N GLN A 695 11.59 82.28 -32.63
CA GLN A 695 12.16 81.02 -33.10
C GLN A 695 11.08 79.97 -33.31
N ASN A 696 11.26 79.12 -34.32
CA ASN A 696 10.41 77.95 -34.52
C ASN A 696 10.68 76.92 -33.42
N LYS A 697 9.62 76.48 -32.73
CA LYS A 697 9.65 75.46 -31.67
C LYS A 697 8.53 74.45 -31.88
N GLU A 698 8.68 73.27 -31.28
CA GLU A 698 7.60 72.28 -31.24
C GLU A 698 6.60 72.60 -30.12
N PHE A 699 5.33 72.57 -30.48
CA PHE A 699 4.20 72.74 -29.58
C PHE A 699 3.24 71.55 -29.70
N PRO A 700 2.56 71.15 -28.62
CA PRO A 700 1.50 70.15 -28.70
C PRO A 700 0.36 70.57 -29.65
N GLN A 701 -0.04 69.65 -30.53
CA GLN A 701 -1.13 69.83 -31.50
C GLN A 701 -2.38 69.06 -31.09
N VAL A 702 -2.23 67.77 -30.77
CA VAL A 702 -3.37 66.87 -30.51
C VAL A 702 -3.24 66.29 -29.11
N PHE A 703 -4.29 66.43 -28.32
CA PHE A 703 -4.41 65.92 -26.96
C PHE A 703 -5.52 64.86 -26.89
N SER A 704 -5.29 63.78 -26.16
CA SER A 704 -6.27 62.72 -25.95
C SER A 704 -6.48 62.39 -24.47
N PHE A 705 -7.71 61.99 -24.13
CA PHE A 705 -8.04 61.41 -22.84
C PHE A 705 -9.25 60.49 -22.95
N THR A 706 -9.35 59.52 -22.03
CA THR A 706 -10.42 58.51 -22.02
C THR A 706 -11.27 58.66 -20.76
N MET A 707 -12.59 58.53 -20.89
CA MET A 707 -13.53 58.57 -19.77
C MET A 707 -14.70 57.60 -19.95
N ASP A 708 -15.47 57.39 -18.89
CA ASP A 708 -16.71 56.58 -18.93
C ASP A 708 -17.73 57.18 -19.91
N ARG A 709 -18.34 56.32 -20.72
CA ARG A 709 -19.30 56.72 -21.76
C ARG A 709 -20.56 57.36 -21.18
N ASN A 710 -21.12 56.79 -20.12
CA ASN A 710 -22.36 57.31 -19.53
C ASN A 710 -22.11 58.68 -18.89
N LEU A 711 -20.97 58.84 -18.21
CA LEU A 711 -20.53 60.13 -17.68
C LEU A 711 -20.32 61.15 -18.79
N PHE A 712 -19.67 60.76 -19.89
CA PHE A 712 -19.52 61.64 -21.05
C PHE A 712 -20.88 62.05 -21.59
N GLU A 713 -21.75 61.12 -21.93
CA GLU A 713 -23.06 61.41 -22.54
C GLU A 713 -23.96 62.26 -21.63
N ALA A 714 -23.93 62.04 -20.31
CA ALA A 714 -24.72 62.79 -19.33
C ALA A 714 -24.18 64.21 -19.03
N SER A 715 -22.90 64.48 -19.30
CA SER A 715 -22.28 65.77 -18.98
C SER A 715 -22.63 66.85 -20.01
N GLU A 716 -23.14 68.01 -19.59
CA GLU A 716 -23.35 69.15 -20.51
C GLU A 716 -22.03 69.75 -21.03
N PHE A 717 -20.97 69.65 -20.22
CA PHE A 717 -19.62 70.10 -20.53
C PHE A 717 -18.59 69.28 -19.75
N LEU A 718 -17.33 69.31 -20.18
CA LEU A 718 -16.21 68.72 -19.45
C LEU A 718 -15.31 69.81 -18.87
N TRP A 719 -14.97 69.73 -17.59
CA TRP A 719 -14.00 70.63 -16.98
C TRP A 719 -12.60 70.38 -17.55
N CYS A 720 -11.90 71.45 -17.87
CA CYS A 720 -10.50 71.39 -18.25
C CYS A 720 -9.70 72.56 -17.69
N ARG A 721 -8.38 72.39 -17.66
CA ARG A 721 -7.43 73.47 -17.40
C ARG A 721 -6.51 73.60 -18.60
N VAL A 722 -6.48 74.78 -19.18
CA VAL A 722 -5.63 75.12 -20.33
C VAL A 722 -4.38 75.83 -19.83
N TRP A 723 -3.20 75.36 -20.23
CA TRP A 723 -1.93 76.00 -19.93
C TRP A 723 -1.30 76.54 -21.21
N VAL A 724 -1.16 77.87 -21.31
CA VAL A 724 -0.71 78.58 -22.51
C VAL A 724 0.59 79.34 -22.24
N ASP A 725 1.54 79.26 -23.16
CA ASP A 725 2.87 79.89 -23.07
C ASP A 725 2.83 81.41 -22.88
N VAL A 726 2.04 82.14 -23.68
CA VAL A 726 1.88 83.60 -23.59
C VAL A 726 1.32 84.02 -22.24
N MET A 727 0.46 83.19 -21.64
CA MET A 727 -0.13 83.52 -20.35
C MET A 727 0.88 83.39 -19.21
N ASP A 728 1.83 82.45 -19.29
CA ASP A 728 2.94 82.40 -18.34
C ASP A 728 3.78 83.67 -18.42
N PHE A 729 4.08 84.14 -19.64
CA PHE A 729 4.85 85.36 -19.86
C PHE A 729 4.15 86.60 -19.29
N ILE A 730 2.83 86.73 -19.49
CA ILE A 730 2.04 87.86 -18.97
C ILE A 730 1.88 87.79 -17.44
N MET A 731 1.91 86.60 -16.84
CA MET A 731 1.66 86.36 -15.40
C MET A 731 2.93 86.23 -14.53
N GLY A 732 4.10 86.63 -15.02
CA GLY A 732 5.34 86.66 -14.24
C GLY A 732 6.42 85.65 -14.64
N GLY A 733 6.25 84.95 -15.77
CA GLY A 733 7.27 84.14 -16.43
C GLY A 733 7.52 82.74 -15.84
N THR A 734 6.81 82.36 -14.78
CA THR A 734 6.92 81.02 -14.18
C THR A 734 6.05 80.01 -14.92
N PRO A 735 6.60 78.83 -15.31
CA PRO A 735 5.83 77.76 -15.94
C PRO A 735 4.55 77.40 -15.17
N GLY A 736 3.40 77.49 -15.84
CA GLY A 736 2.09 77.11 -15.29
C GLY A 736 1.31 78.25 -14.61
N ALA A 737 1.90 79.43 -14.39
CA ALA A 737 1.19 80.57 -13.79
C ALA A 737 0.05 81.13 -14.66
N GLY A 738 0.14 80.89 -15.97
CA GLY A 738 -0.84 81.20 -16.97
C GLY A 738 -1.96 80.17 -17.12
N ALA A 739 -1.96 79.08 -16.34
CA ALA A 739 -2.99 78.06 -16.43
C ALA A 739 -4.36 78.64 -16.00
N ARG A 740 -5.40 78.39 -16.80
CA ARG A 740 -6.77 78.85 -16.55
C ARG A 740 -7.77 77.73 -16.76
N GLU A 741 -8.81 77.73 -15.95
CA GLU A 741 -9.89 76.75 -16.05
C GLU A 741 -10.86 77.15 -17.17
N ALA A 742 -11.36 76.15 -17.88
CA ALA A 742 -12.32 76.29 -18.96
C ALA A 742 -13.25 75.08 -18.99
N LYS A 743 -14.26 75.15 -19.86
CA LYS A 743 -15.22 74.07 -20.07
C LYS A 743 -15.20 73.67 -21.53
N ILE A 744 -14.90 72.40 -21.81
CA ILE A 744 -15.04 71.80 -23.13
C ILE A 744 -16.52 71.49 -23.34
N VAL A 745 -17.13 72.10 -24.35
CA VAL A 745 -18.50 71.82 -24.75
C VAL A 745 -18.44 71.13 -26.10
N ILE A 746 -18.80 69.85 -26.11
CA ILE A 746 -18.93 69.05 -27.33
C ILE A 746 -20.42 68.98 -27.67
N ASP A 747 -20.77 69.36 -28.89
CA ASP A 747 -22.14 69.29 -29.39
C ASP A 747 -22.51 67.83 -29.68
N LYS A 748 -23.33 67.27 -28.81
CA LYS A 748 -23.79 65.88 -28.86
C LYS A 748 -25.08 65.71 -29.65
N THR A 749 -25.65 66.79 -30.21
CA THR A 749 -26.99 66.76 -30.84
C THR A 749 -27.07 65.92 -32.11
N ASN A 750 -25.95 65.80 -32.83
CA ASN A 750 -25.79 64.99 -34.05
C ASN A 750 -25.04 63.66 -33.82
N LEU A 751 -24.74 63.32 -32.57
CA LEU A 751 -24.35 61.94 -32.25
C LEU A 751 -25.60 61.06 -32.42
N PRO A 752 -25.48 59.82 -32.95
CA PRO A 752 -26.63 58.95 -33.11
C PRO A 752 -27.36 58.81 -31.77
N LYS A 753 -28.59 59.35 -31.68
CA LYS A 753 -29.48 59.15 -30.54
C LYS A 753 -29.85 57.68 -30.48
N GLU A 754 -29.96 57.16 -29.26
CA GLU A 754 -30.24 55.76 -28.94
C GLU A 754 -31.00 55.05 -30.06
N GLU A 755 -30.37 54.01 -30.60
CA GLU A 755 -31.08 53.01 -31.39
C GLU A 755 -32.35 52.59 -30.62
N PRO A 756 -33.47 52.33 -31.34
CA PRO A 756 -34.70 51.84 -30.72
C PRO A 756 -34.33 50.75 -29.72
N LEU A 757 -34.87 50.83 -28.50
CA LEU A 757 -34.57 49.92 -27.37
C LEU A 757 -34.24 48.54 -27.94
N ASN A 758 -32.93 48.22 -27.99
CA ASN A 758 -32.46 47.11 -28.79
C ASN A 758 -32.89 45.83 -28.08
N LYS A 759 -34.04 45.31 -28.50
CA LYS A 759 -34.59 44.05 -28.02
C LYS A 759 -33.97 42.89 -28.77
N ASP A 760 -33.10 43.11 -29.76
CA ASP A 760 -32.52 42.05 -30.58
C ASP A 760 -31.68 41.11 -29.71
N GLU A 761 -30.99 41.62 -28.68
CA GLU A 761 -30.32 40.76 -27.70
C GLU A 761 -31.30 39.90 -26.89
N LEU A 762 -32.43 40.45 -26.45
CA LEU A 762 -33.46 39.69 -25.74
C LEU A 762 -34.18 38.71 -26.68
N ILE A 763 -34.44 39.10 -27.92
CA ILE A 763 -35.04 38.27 -28.97
C ILE A 763 -34.08 37.14 -29.37
N SER A 764 -32.78 37.43 -29.46
CA SER A 764 -31.74 36.42 -29.68
C SER A 764 -31.68 35.48 -28.49
N LEU A 765 -31.66 35.99 -27.26
CA LEU A 765 -31.66 35.16 -26.05
C LEU A 765 -32.93 34.29 -25.94
N ILE A 766 -34.10 34.80 -26.33
CA ILE A 766 -35.36 34.03 -26.43
C ILE A 766 -35.23 32.97 -27.53
N THR A 767 -34.66 33.32 -28.67
CA THR A 767 -34.50 32.40 -29.82
C THR A 767 -33.50 31.29 -29.51
N GLU A 768 -32.39 31.62 -28.87
CA GLU A 768 -31.38 30.70 -28.35
C GLU A 768 -31.97 29.83 -27.24
N SER A 769 -32.69 30.41 -26.29
CA SER A 769 -33.31 29.65 -25.20
C SER A 769 -34.43 28.73 -25.68
N LYS A 770 -35.15 29.06 -26.75
CA LYS A 770 -36.08 28.14 -27.43
C LYS A 770 -35.39 26.99 -28.15
N LYS A 771 -34.16 27.18 -28.60
CA LYS A 771 -33.32 26.12 -29.18
C LYS A 771 -32.66 25.25 -28.12
N ILE A 772 -32.71 25.65 -26.84
CA ILE A 772 -32.29 24.79 -25.75
C ILE A 772 -33.25 23.60 -25.74
N GLU A 773 -32.74 22.45 -26.15
CA GLU A 773 -33.41 21.17 -25.98
C GLU A 773 -33.25 20.70 -24.54
N LYS A 774 -34.20 19.90 -24.04
CA LYS A 774 -34.13 19.28 -22.70
C LYS A 774 -32.78 18.58 -22.46
N GLY A 775 -32.20 17.98 -23.50
CA GLY A 775 -30.87 17.38 -23.45
C GLY A 775 -30.82 16.20 -22.48
N ASP A 776 -29.93 16.28 -21.50
CA ASP A 776 -29.80 15.33 -20.40
C ASP A 776 -30.33 15.89 -19.09
N LYS A 777 -31.06 17.02 -19.05
CA LYS A 777 -31.51 17.71 -17.82
C LYS A 777 -32.93 17.30 -17.40
N THR A 778 -33.29 17.55 -16.13
CA THR A 778 -34.61 17.11 -15.60
C THR A 778 -35.80 17.78 -16.29
N GLU A 779 -36.88 17.02 -16.46
CA GLU A 779 -38.14 17.52 -17.05
C GLU A 779 -38.70 18.73 -16.30
N GLU A 780 -38.58 18.73 -14.97
CA GLU A 780 -39.03 19.82 -14.12
C GLU A 780 -38.24 21.12 -14.37
N ALA A 781 -36.91 21.02 -14.50
CA ALA A 781 -36.07 22.17 -14.81
C ALA A 781 -36.33 22.69 -16.24
N PHE A 782 -36.56 21.79 -17.20
CA PHE A 782 -36.90 22.17 -18.56
C PHE A 782 -38.25 22.87 -18.63
N ASN A 783 -39.28 22.34 -17.95
CA ASN A 783 -40.61 22.94 -17.90
C ASN A 783 -40.58 24.33 -17.23
N LYS A 784 -39.74 24.52 -16.20
CA LYS A 784 -39.53 25.82 -15.56
C LYS A 784 -38.90 26.83 -16.54
N LEU A 785 -37.87 26.43 -17.30
CA LEU A 785 -37.25 27.26 -18.33
C LEU A 785 -38.27 27.64 -19.42
N GLN A 786 -39.01 26.66 -19.95
CA GLN A 786 -40.06 26.92 -20.96
C GLN A 786 -41.14 27.86 -20.44
N GLY A 787 -41.53 27.74 -19.17
CA GLY A 787 -42.46 28.67 -18.51
C GLY A 787 -41.95 30.11 -18.47
N VAL A 788 -40.67 30.32 -18.13
CA VAL A 788 -40.04 31.65 -18.14
C VAL A 788 -39.92 32.20 -19.57
N ILE A 789 -39.50 31.38 -20.54
CA ILE A 789 -39.44 31.78 -21.96
C ILE A 789 -40.80 32.29 -22.43
N ASN A 790 -41.87 31.56 -22.15
CA ASN A 790 -43.24 31.95 -22.56
C ASN A 790 -43.67 33.27 -21.90
N LYS A 791 -43.44 33.42 -20.59
CA LYS A 791 -43.74 34.65 -19.85
C LYS A 791 -42.99 35.86 -20.42
N VAL A 792 -41.71 35.68 -20.74
CA VAL A 792 -40.87 36.72 -21.33
C VAL A 792 -41.36 37.07 -22.74
N GLN A 793 -41.70 36.08 -23.56
CA GLN A 793 -42.27 36.26 -24.90
C GLN A 793 -43.56 37.11 -24.89
N GLU A 794 -44.47 36.86 -23.94
CA GLU A 794 -45.74 37.60 -23.82
C GLU A 794 -45.57 39.03 -23.27
N SER A 795 -44.43 39.31 -22.65
CA SER A 795 -44.12 40.59 -22.04
C SER A 795 -43.26 41.50 -22.93
N ILE A 796 -42.63 40.97 -23.99
CA ILE A 796 -41.62 41.67 -24.78
C ILE A 796 -42.14 42.98 -25.40
N ASP A 797 -43.37 43.00 -25.89
CA ASP A 797 -44.01 44.18 -26.50
C ASP A 797 -44.42 45.22 -25.45
N LYS A 798 -44.50 44.83 -24.18
CA LYS A 798 -44.86 45.69 -23.05
C LYS A 798 -43.65 46.39 -22.43
N ILE A 799 -42.42 45.95 -22.73
CA ILE A 799 -41.17 46.56 -22.25
C ILE A 799 -40.92 47.90 -22.95
N LYS A 800 -40.85 48.96 -22.15
CA LYS A 800 -40.69 50.35 -22.63
C LYS A 800 -39.45 51.08 -22.10
N SER A 801 -38.67 50.45 -21.21
CA SER A 801 -37.47 51.06 -20.63
C SER A 801 -36.27 50.08 -20.65
N LYS A 802 -35.05 50.63 -20.67
CA LYS A 802 -33.80 49.86 -20.57
C LYS A 802 -33.72 49.07 -19.26
N LYS A 803 -34.21 49.64 -18.15
CA LYS A 803 -34.23 48.96 -16.86
C LYS A 803 -35.12 47.72 -16.88
N ASP A 804 -36.34 47.84 -17.41
CA ASP A 804 -37.26 46.70 -17.52
C ASP A 804 -36.72 45.65 -18.51
N LEU A 805 -36.04 46.09 -19.57
CA LEU A 805 -35.38 45.20 -20.52
C LEU A 805 -34.28 44.37 -19.84
N GLU A 806 -33.42 45.01 -19.05
CA GLU A 806 -32.35 44.34 -18.31
C GLU A 806 -32.88 43.44 -17.19
N GLU A 807 -33.94 43.83 -16.49
CA GLU A 807 -34.57 42.97 -15.48
C GLU A 807 -35.14 41.68 -16.10
N VAL A 808 -35.82 41.80 -17.25
CA VAL A 808 -36.37 40.66 -17.99
C VAL A 808 -35.26 39.79 -18.60
N LYS A 809 -34.21 40.41 -19.15
CA LYS A 809 -33.03 39.71 -19.67
C LYS A 809 -32.33 38.92 -18.56
N ASN A 810 -32.16 39.52 -17.38
CA ASN A 810 -31.57 38.85 -16.22
C ASN A 810 -32.48 37.74 -15.65
N GLU A 811 -33.81 37.88 -15.69
CA GLU A 811 -34.74 36.81 -15.29
C GLU A 811 -34.64 35.61 -16.24
N LEU A 812 -34.60 35.84 -17.56
CA LEU A 812 -34.42 34.79 -18.55
C LEU A 812 -33.04 34.15 -18.46
N GLN A 813 -31.98 34.96 -18.32
CA GLN A 813 -30.61 34.50 -18.18
C GLN A 813 -30.44 33.63 -16.93
N ARG A 814 -31.00 34.05 -15.79
CA ARG A 814 -30.99 33.25 -14.55
C ARG A 814 -31.74 31.93 -14.72
N ALA A 815 -32.86 31.91 -15.44
CA ALA A 815 -33.58 30.66 -15.72
C ALA A 815 -32.78 29.72 -16.64
N ILE A 816 -32.06 30.27 -17.63
CA ILE A 816 -31.14 29.51 -18.49
C ILE A 816 -29.98 28.94 -17.66
N GLU A 817 -29.40 29.73 -16.77
CA GLU A 817 -28.30 29.31 -15.88
C GLU A 817 -28.76 28.27 -14.87
N GLU A 818 -29.93 28.45 -14.23
CA GLU A 818 -30.56 27.44 -13.38
C GLU A 818 -30.81 26.14 -14.13
N PHE A 819 -31.28 26.20 -15.38
CA PHE A 819 -31.46 25.01 -16.22
C PHE A 819 -30.13 24.34 -16.58
N LYS A 820 -29.11 25.11 -16.97
CA LYS A 820 -27.77 24.59 -17.29
C LYS A 820 -27.08 23.97 -16.07
N ALA A 821 -27.27 24.58 -14.89
CA ALA A 821 -26.79 24.09 -13.60
C ALA A 821 -27.65 22.96 -13.02
N SER A 822 -28.85 22.73 -13.56
CA SER A 822 -29.70 21.63 -13.09
C SER A 822 -29.01 20.27 -13.31
N PRO A 823 -29.20 19.30 -12.41
CA PRO A 823 -28.60 18.00 -12.56
C PRO A 823 -29.10 17.33 -13.85
N ALA A 824 -28.23 16.54 -14.47
CA ALA A 824 -28.66 15.71 -15.57
C ALA A 824 -29.73 14.72 -15.08
N GLU A 825 -30.89 14.69 -15.74
CA GLU A 825 -31.74 13.51 -15.83
C GLU A 825 -30.85 12.32 -16.20
N VAL A 826 -30.79 11.41 -15.25
CA VAL A 826 -29.84 10.31 -15.26
C VAL A 826 -30.16 9.42 -16.44
N LYS A 827 -29.41 9.56 -17.53
CA LYS A 827 -29.46 8.62 -18.66
C LYS A 827 -28.78 7.35 -18.21
N GLU A 828 -29.56 6.28 -18.17
CA GLU A 828 -29.11 4.94 -17.85
C GLU A 828 -27.88 4.57 -18.70
N ALA A 829 -26.80 4.12 -18.06
CA ALA A 829 -25.56 3.79 -18.74
C ALA A 829 -25.79 2.71 -19.81
N LYS A 830 -25.33 2.95 -21.04
CA LYS A 830 -25.68 2.14 -22.22
C LYS A 830 -25.18 0.69 -22.16
N ASN A 831 -24.19 0.42 -21.33
CA ASN A 831 -23.56 -0.89 -21.13
C ASN A 831 -24.19 -1.70 -19.98
N LYS A 832 -25.20 -1.17 -19.27
CA LYS A 832 -25.99 -1.97 -18.30
C LYS A 832 -26.60 -3.23 -18.92
N PRO A 833 -27.21 -3.20 -20.13
CA PRO A 833 -27.71 -4.43 -20.77
C PRO A 833 -26.60 -5.46 -21.06
N GLU A 834 -25.36 -5.02 -21.33
CA GLU A 834 -24.23 -5.94 -21.50
C GLU A 834 -23.85 -6.59 -20.17
N LEU A 835 -23.82 -5.81 -19.08
CA LEU A 835 -23.56 -6.33 -17.74
C LEU A 835 -24.68 -7.29 -17.28
N GLU A 836 -25.95 -6.95 -17.48
CA GLU A 836 -27.10 -7.84 -17.19
C GLU A 836 -26.99 -9.16 -17.95
N LYS A 837 -26.71 -9.09 -19.25
CA LYS A 837 -26.50 -10.27 -20.08
C LYS A 837 -25.32 -11.12 -19.57
N LEU A 838 -24.21 -10.49 -19.18
CA LEU A 838 -23.04 -11.16 -18.63
C LEU A 838 -23.35 -11.86 -17.30
N LEU A 839 -24.10 -11.21 -16.40
CA LEU A 839 -24.50 -11.82 -15.13
C LEU A 839 -25.42 -13.01 -15.36
N HIS A 840 -26.37 -12.90 -16.30
CA HIS A 840 -27.27 -14.00 -16.66
C HIS A 840 -26.52 -15.19 -17.28
N GLU A 841 -25.57 -14.93 -18.19
CA GLU A 841 -24.67 -15.97 -18.73
C GLU A 841 -23.80 -16.64 -17.66
N GLN A 842 -23.63 -15.97 -16.52
CA GLN A 842 -22.83 -16.43 -15.39
C GLN A 842 -23.65 -16.97 -14.22
N ASP A 843 -24.99 -17.01 -14.29
CA ASP A 843 -25.84 -17.49 -13.20
C ASP A 843 -25.43 -18.89 -12.72
N SER A 844 -25.19 -19.82 -13.65
CA SER A 844 -24.72 -21.16 -13.31
C SER A 844 -23.35 -21.14 -12.62
N LEU A 845 -22.43 -20.30 -13.11
CA LEU A 845 -21.09 -20.14 -12.52
C LEU A 845 -21.18 -19.55 -11.11
N TYR A 846 -22.02 -18.53 -10.91
CA TYR A 846 -22.27 -17.90 -9.62
C TYR A 846 -22.83 -18.90 -8.60
N GLN A 847 -23.78 -19.75 -9.01
CA GLN A 847 -24.28 -20.83 -8.16
C GLN A 847 -23.20 -21.86 -7.81
N ASP A 848 -22.34 -22.24 -8.75
CA ASP A 848 -21.24 -23.18 -8.50
C ASP A 848 -20.16 -22.57 -7.58
N VAL A 849 -19.88 -21.28 -7.71
CA VAL A 849 -18.99 -20.55 -6.81
C VAL A 849 -19.58 -20.47 -5.39
N LEU A 850 -20.89 -20.20 -5.25
CA LEU A 850 -21.57 -20.21 -3.94
C LEU A 850 -21.60 -21.58 -3.27
N LYS A 851 -21.75 -22.65 -4.05
CA LYS A 851 -21.64 -24.05 -3.57
C LYS A 851 -20.22 -24.44 -3.18
N GLY A 852 -19.23 -23.58 -3.45
CA GLY A 852 -17.83 -23.79 -3.09
C GLY A 852 -17.10 -24.74 -4.02
N GLU A 853 -17.49 -24.86 -5.29
CA GLU A 853 -16.88 -25.74 -6.30
C GLU A 853 -15.50 -25.25 -6.79
N TYR A 854 -15.20 -23.96 -6.56
CA TYR A 854 -13.97 -23.27 -6.99
C TYR A 854 -13.08 -22.88 -5.80
N LYS A 855 -11.76 -22.77 -6.03
CA LYS A 855 -10.77 -22.38 -5.01
C LYS A 855 -11.03 -20.98 -4.45
N GLU A 856 -10.79 -20.83 -3.15
CA GLU A 856 -11.24 -19.70 -2.33
C GLU A 856 -10.72 -18.34 -2.81
N GLU A 857 -9.45 -18.24 -3.21
CA GLU A 857 -8.82 -17.00 -3.69
C GLU A 857 -9.55 -16.41 -4.92
N GLY A 858 -9.86 -17.24 -5.91
CA GLY A 858 -10.58 -16.84 -7.11
C GLY A 858 -12.08 -16.62 -6.85
N SER A 859 -12.69 -17.48 -6.03
CA SER A 859 -14.11 -17.41 -5.66
C SER A 859 -14.45 -16.12 -4.93
N LYS A 860 -13.62 -15.69 -3.97
CA LYS A 860 -13.83 -14.44 -3.22
C LYS A 860 -13.78 -13.23 -4.14
N LEU A 861 -12.74 -13.16 -4.97
CA LEU A 861 -12.56 -12.07 -5.94
C LEU A 861 -13.73 -12.00 -6.94
N TYR A 862 -14.23 -13.16 -7.37
CA TYR A 862 -15.39 -13.27 -8.25
C TYR A 862 -16.68 -12.80 -7.57
N LEU A 863 -16.97 -13.25 -6.35
CA LEU A 863 -18.18 -12.87 -5.61
C LEU A 863 -18.20 -11.38 -5.24
N ASP A 864 -17.05 -10.82 -4.85
CA ASP A 864 -16.92 -9.38 -4.55
C ASP A 864 -17.21 -8.54 -5.80
N LYS A 865 -16.65 -8.93 -6.96
CA LYS A 865 -16.92 -8.25 -8.24
C LYS A 865 -18.33 -8.50 -8.78
N TYR A 866 -18.92 -9.67 -8.55
CA TYR A 866 -20.31 -9.96 -8.93
C TYR A 866 -21.29 -9.12 -8.09
N LYS A 867 -20.99 -8.90 -6.80
CA LYS A 867 -21.76 -7.99 -5.93
C LYS A 867 -21.62 -6.52 -6.34
N GLU A 868 -20.43 -6.11 -6.77
CA GLU A 868 -20.18 -4.78 -7.34
C GLU A 868 -20.99 -4.57 -8.62
N ALA A 869 -21.07 -5.58 -9.50
CA ALA A 869 -21.91 -5.55 -10.68
C ALA A 869 -23.39 -5.33 -10.38
N ILE A 870 -23.94 -6.08 -9.41
CA ILE A 870 -25.35 -5.92 -9.00
C ILE A 870 -25.60 -4.49 -8.49
N LYS A 871 -24.70 -3.95 -7.66
CA LYS A 871 -24.81 -2.57 -7.17
C LYS A 871 -24.80 -1.53 -8.30
N LEU A 872 -23.96 -1.73 -9.32
CA LEU A 872 -23.89 -0.82 -10.47
C LEU A 872 -25.14 -0.92 -11.36
N LEU A 873 -25.78 -2.09 -11.44
CA LEU A 873 -27.07 -2.24 -12.12
C LEU A 873 -28.20 -1.53 -11.34
N GLU A 874 -28.22 -1.69 -10.01
CA GLU A 874 -29.19 -1.05 -9.11
C GLU A 874 -29.02 0.47 -8.98
N ASP A 875 -27.81 0.99 -9.17
CA ASP A 875 -27.55 2.43 -9.11
C ASP A 875 -27.95 3.12 -10.42
N PRO A 876 -29.00 3.94 -10.45
CA PRO A 876 -29.39 4.66 -11.65
C PRO A 876 -28.27 5.57 -12.16
N LYS A 877 -27.36 6.04 -11.29
CA LYS A 877 -26.27 6.99 -11.60
C LYS A 877 -24.90 6.33 -11.86
N ALA A 878 -24.84 5.01 -11.99
CA ALA A 878 -23.58 4.31 -12.27
C ALA A 878 -22.90 4.84 -13.54
N LYS A 879 -21.58 5.06 -13.49
CA LYS A 879 -20.81 5.52 -14.65
C LYS A 879 -20.56 4.37 -15.62
N GLU A 880 -20.52 4.70 -16.91
CA GLU A 880 -20.23 3.75 -17.98
C GLU A 880 -18.86 3.07 -17.79
N GLU A 881 -17.84 3.84 -17.38
CA GLU A 881 -16.49 3.37 -17.07
C GLU A 881 -16.45 2.34 -15.92
N ASP A 882 -17.23 2.57 -14.85
CA ASP A 882 -17.29 1.65 -13.70
C ASP A 882 -17.93 0.31 -14.09
N ILE A 883 -18.93 0.34 -14.98
CA ILE A 883 -19.58 -0.86 -15.54
C ILE A 883 -18.61 -1.62 -16.45
N ASP A 884 -17.86 -0.94 -17.30
CA ASP A 884 -16.86 -1.55 -18.19
C ASP A 884 -15.73 -2.22 -17.39
N ASP A 885 -15.24 -1.56 -16.35
CA ASP A 885 -14.21 -2.10 -15.46
C ASP A 885 -14.68 -3.36 -14.75
N VAL A 886 -15.95 -3.41 -14.32
CA VAL A 886 -16.54 -4.60 -13.70
C VAL A 886 -16.76 -5.71 -14.72
N ILE A 887 -17.22 -5.41 -15.94
CA ILE A 887 -17.32 -6.37 -17.04
C ILE A 887 -15.96 -7.01 -17.35
N MET A 888 -14.91 -6.19 -17.49
CA MET A 888 -13.53 -6.66 -17.75
C MET A 888 -12.99 -7.50 -16.59
N SER A 889 -13.24 -7.06 -15.36
CA SER A 889 -12.81 -7.77 -14.16
C SER A 889 -13.46 -9.15 -14.06
N LEU A 890 -14.78 -9.24 -14.23
CA LEU A 890 -15.52 -10.52 -14.20
C LEU A 890 -15.03 -11.49 -15.27
N LYS A 891 -14.79 -11.01 -16.51
CA LYS A 891 -14.23 -11.81 -17.60
C LYS A 891 -12.80 -12.31 -17.27
N SER A 892 -11.94 -11.43 -16.76
CA SER A 892 -10.55 -11.77 -16.40
C SER A 892 -10.46 -12.76 -15.23
N ILE A 893 -11.29 -12.57 -14.19
CA ILE A 893 -11.35 -13.46 -13.03
C ILE A 893 -11.80 -14.85 -13.47
N LYS A 894 -12.83 -14.93 -14.31
CA LYS A 894 -13.31 -16.20 -14.88
C LYS A 894 -12.22 -16.94 -15.65
N GLN A 895 -11.38 -16.23 -16.39
CA GLN A 895 -10.35 -16.84 -17.24
C GLN A 895 -9.06 -17.20 -16.50
N ASN A 896 -8.63 -16.37 -15.53
CA ASN A 896 -7.26 -16.43 -14.99
C ASN A 896 -7.18 -16.76 -13.49
N ARG A 897 -8.31 -16.78 -12.78
CA ARG A 897 -8.35 -16.86 -11.32
C ARG A 897 -9.31 -17.92 -10.79
N LEU A 898 -10.38 -18.26 -11.52
CA LEU A 898 -11.28 -19.36 -11.14
C LEU A 898 -10.70 -20.72 -11.51
N ILE A 899 -10.32 -21.48 -10.47
CA ILE A 899 -9.78 -22.84 -10.59
C ILE A 899 -10.73 -23.79 -9.87
N LEU A 900 -11.21 -24.83 -10.56
CA LEU A 900 -12.07 -25.86 -9.98
C LEU A 900 -11.33 -26.67 -8.91
N LYS A 901 -11.96 -26.93 -7.75
CA LYS A 901 -11.37 -27.78 -6.70
C LYS A 901 -11.21 -29.23 -7.14
N ILE A 902 -12.09 -29.70 -8.02
CA ILE A 902 -12.05 -31.07 -8.53
C ILE A 902 -10.78 -31.39 -9.35
N LEU A 903 -10.05 -30.37 -9.82
CA LEU A 903 -8.76 -30.55 -10.47
C LEU A 903 -7.67 -31.05 -9.51
N ASP A 904 -7.77 -30.72 -8.21
CA ASP A 904 -6.85 -31.26 -7.20
C ASP A 904 -7.12 -32.76 -7.01
N VAL A 905 -8.39 -33.16 -6.99
CA VAL A 905 -8.80 -34.56 -6.95
C VAL A 905 -8.31 -35.32 -8.19
N PHE A 906 -8.38 -34.71 -9.38
CA PHE A 906 -7.87 -35.29 -10.61
C PHE A 906 -6.35 -35.52 -10.56
N GLN A 907 -5.63 -34.52 -10.05
CA GLN A 907 -4.18 -34.60 -9.85
C GLN A 907 -3.79 -35.67 -8.83
N ASP A 908 -4.52 -35.80 -7.73
CA ASP A 908 -4.24 -36.82 -6.72
C ASP A 908 -4.53 -38.23 -7.23
N LEU A 909 -5.65 -38.43 -7.92
CA LEU A 909 -6.06 -39.74 -8.42
C LEU A 909 -5.12 -40.23 -9.52
N ILE A 910 -4.71 -39.37 -10.44
CA ILE A 910 -3.81 -39.76 -11.54
C ILE A 910 -2.41 -40.07 -11.01
N VAL A 911 -1.88 -39.30 -10.06
CA VAL A 911 -0.58 -39.60 -9.42
C VAL A 911 -0.62 -40.95 -8.71
N LYS A 912 -1.66 -41.21 -7.90
CA LYS A 912 -1.81 -42.51 -7.21
C LYS A 912 -1.93 -43.68 -8.19
N ALA A 913 -2.69 -43.49 -9.27
CA ALA A 913 -2.87 -44.50 -10.30
C ALA A 913 -1.56 -44.76 -11.07
N GLU A 914 -0.82 -43.71 -11.43
CA GLU A 914 0.48 -43.79 -12.09
C GLU A 914 1.54 -44.48 -11.22
N GLU A 915 1.59 -44.18 -9.92
CA GLU A 915 2.51 -44.84 -8.98
C GLU A 915 2.36 -46.36 -8.96
N ILE A 916 1.13 -46.85 -9.14
CA ILE A 916 0.83 -48.29 -9.22
C ILE A 916 1.17 -48.82 -10.62
N THR A 917 0.73 -48.14 -11.69
CA THR A 917 0.93 -48.62 -13.06
C THR A 917 2.39 -48.58 -13.52
N ASN A 918 3.21 -47.66 -12.99
CA ASN A 918 4.62 -47.52 -13.31
C ASN A 918 5.48 -48.68 -12.76
N LYS A 919 4.96 -49.47 -11.81
CA LYS A 919 5.64 -50.67 -11.27
C LYS A 919 5.38 -51.94 -12.09
N GLU A 920 4.60 -51.82 -13.16
CA GLU A 920 4.25 -52.88 -14.12
C GLU A 920 3.71 -54.19 -13.51
N ASN A 921 3.13 -54.16 -12.31
CA ASN A 921 2.63 -55.35 -11.59
C ASN A 921 3.65 -56.52 -11.54
N THR A 922 4.95 -56.20 -11.50
CA THR A 922 6.05 -57.18 -11.59
C THR A 922 6.08 -58.17 -10.43
N ASP A 923 5.51 -57.79 -9.28
CA ASP A 923 5.34 -58.62 -8.09
C ASP A 923 4.07 -59.50 -8.13
N LYS A 924 3.27 -59.41 -9.21
CA LYS A 924 1.97 -60.08 -9.38
C LYS A 924 1.01 -59.86 -8.21
N LYS A 925 1.12 -58.71 -7.56
CA LYS A 925 0.28 -58.39 -6.40
C LYS A 925 -1.19 -58.29 -6.78
N TYR A 926 -1.50 -57.80 -7.99
CA TYR A 926 -2.86 -57.63 -8.48
C TYR A 926 -3.18 -58.59 -9.63
N THR A 927 -4.46 -58.93 -9.83
CA THR A 927 -4.88 -59.68 -11.01
C THR A 927 -4.65 -58.84 -12.27
N GLU A 928 -4.19 -59.50 -13.34
CA GLU A 928 -3.82 -58.84 -14.60
C GLU A 928 -4.98 -58.01 -15.19
N ASP A 929 -6.20 -58.55 -15.13
CA ASP A 929 -7.41 -57.84 -15.58
C ASP A 929 -7.70 -56.56 -14.78
N SER A 930 -7.50 -56.59 -13.45
CA SER A 930 -7.75 -55.42 -12.61
C SER A 930 -6.70 -54.34 -12.78
N PHE A 931 -5.44 -54.75 -12.98
CA PHE A 931 -4.32 -53.85 -13.23
C PHE A 931 -4.44 -53.19 -14.62
N ASN A 932 -4.82 -53.93 -15.65
CA ASN A 932 -4.98 -53.38 -17.01
C ASN A 932 -6.11 -52.36 -17.10
N ARG A 933 -7.22 -52.54 -16.36
CA ARG A 933 -8.29 -51.53 -16.28
C ARG A 933 -7.82 -50.21 -15.65
N LEU A 934 -6.98 -50.27 -14.61
CA LEU A 934 -6.37 -49.08 -14.04
C LEU A 934 -5.42 -48.39 -15.04
N LYS A 935 -4.62 -49.18 -15.78
CA LYS A 935 -3.72 -48.67 -16.83
C LYS A 935 -4.48 -47.96 -17.96
N GLU A 936 -5.62 -48.48 -18.38
CA GLU A 936 -6.50 -47.82 -19.36
C GLU A 936 -7.05 -46.49 -18.84
N ALA A 937 -7.49 -46.45 -17.57
CA ALA A 937 -7.97 -45.23 -16.93
C ALA A 937 -6.88 -44.14 -16.86
N VAL A 938 -5.64 -44.52 -16.50
CA VAL A 938 -4.47 -43.62 -16.49
C VAL A 938 -4.16 -43.09 -17.89
N ASN A 939 -4.17 -43.95 -18.90
CA ASN A 939 -3.92 -43.55 -20.28
C ASN A 939 -4.96 -42.55 -20.80
N GLU A 940 -6.24 -42.75 -20.47
CA GLU A 940 -7.30 -41.82 -20.84
C GLU A 940 -7.17 -40.49 -20.10
N ALA A 941 -6.89 -40.51 -18.80
CA ALA A 941 -6.66 -39.30 -18.00
C ALA A 941 -5.46 -38.47 -18.50
N ASN A 942 -4.36 -39.13 -18.87
CA ASN A 942 -3.15 -38.46 -19.35
C ASN A 942 -3.34 -37.70 -20.67
N LYS A 943 -4.28 -38.09 -21.53
CA LYS A 943 -4.65 -37.33 -22.74
C LYS A 943 -5.16 -35.91 -22.42
N TYR A 944 -5.69 -35.71 -21.22
CA TYR A 944 -6.30 -34.45 -20.79
C TYR A 944 -5.45 -33.69 -19.78
N TRP A 945 -4.34 -34.25 -19.31
CA TRP A 945 -3.49 -33.66 -18.27
C TRP A 945 -3.05 -32.22 -18.57
N HIS A 946 -2.48 -31.97 -19.74
CA HIS A 946 -1.97 -30.64 -20.09
C HIS A 946 -3.06 -29.61 -20.43
N LYS A 947 -4.28 -30.07 -20.76
CA LYS A 947 -5.43 -29.23 -21.10
C LYS A 947 -6.54 -29.25 -20.05
N ARG A 948 -6.25 -29.77 -18.84
CA ARG A 948 -7.22 -30.01 -17.77
C ARG A 948 -7.93 -28.75 -17.29
N PHE A 949 -7.25 -27.60 -17.34
CA PHE A 949 -7.81 -26.29 -17.00
C PHE A 949 -8.80 -25.76 -18.04
N GLU A 950 -8.81 -26.34 -19.24
CA GLU A 950 -9.69 -25.96 -20.35
C GLU A 950 -10.89 -26.92 -20.49
N GLN A 951 -10.96 -27.99 -19.68
CA GLN A 951 -12.02 -28.98 -19.79
C GLN A 951 -13.25 -28.61 -18.95
N PRO A 952 -14.47 -28.94 -19.42
CA PRO A 952 -15.68 -28.82 -18.62
C PRO A 952 -15.60 -29.62 -17.31
N LYS A 953 -16.30 -29.15 -16.27
CA LYS A 953 -16.36 -29.79 -14.94
C LYS A 953 -16.74 -31.27 -15.06
N GLU A 954 -17.76 -31.56 -15.88
CA GLU A 954 -18.33 -32.89 -16.10
C GLU A 954 -17.31 -33.84 -16.72
N LYS A 955 -16.39 -33.32 -17.56
CA LYS A 955 -15.31 -34.12 -18.14
C LYS A 955 -14.27 -34.49 -17.08
N ILE A 956 -13.91 -33.56 -16.20
CA ILE A 956 -12.98 -33.86 -15.09
C ILE A 956 -13.63 -34.81 -14.08
N GLU A 957 -14.93 -34.65 -13.78
CA GLU A 957 -15.70 -35.60 -12.96
C GLU A 957 -15.68 -37.02 -13.54
N SER A 958 -15.90 -37.13 -14.85
CA SER A 958 -15.85 -38.42 -15.56
C SER A 958 -14.47 -39.07 -15.48
N LEU A 959 -13.39 -38.29 -15.65
CA LEU A 959 -12.03 -38.79 -15.54
C LEU A 959 -11.68 -39.21 -14.11
N ASN A 960 -12.09 -38.42 -13.11
CA ASN A 960 -11.93 -38.76 -11.70
C ASN A 960 -12.66 -40.06 -11.36
N LYS A 961 -13.89 -40.22 -11.84
CA LYS A 961 -14.66 -41.44 -11.66
C LYS A 961 -13.93 -42.63 -12.30
N MET A 962 -13.43 -42.48 -13.52
CA MET A 962 -12.70 -43.56 -14.21
C MET A 962 -11.43 -43.99 -13.47
N LEU A 963 -10.63 -43.02 -12.99
CA LEU A 963 -9.43 -43.29 -12.19
C LEU A 963 -9.79 -43.93 -10.85
N LYS A 964 -10.83 -43.43 -10.17
CA LYS A 964 -11.33 -43.96 -8.91
C LYS A 964 -11.85 -45.40 -9.07
N ASP A 965 -12.69 -45.65 -10.07
CA ASP A 965 -13.21 -46.98 -10.39
C ASP A 965 -12.06 -47.95 -10.74
N GLY A 966 -11.02 -47.47 -11.44
CA GLY A 966 -9.81 -48.24 -11.72
C GLY A 966 -9.03 -48.60 -10.45
N LEU A 967 -8.87 -47.65 -9.53
CA LEU A 967 -8.15 -47.83 -8.26
C LEU A 967 -8.92 -48.75 -7.31
N GLU A 968 -10.22 -48.55 -7.15
CA GLU A 968 -11.10 -49.39 -6.32
C GLU A 968 -11.31 -50.78 -6.93
N GLY A 969 -11.22 -50.88 -8.26
CA GLY A 969 -11.34 -52.13 -9.00
C GLY A 969 -10.12 -53.05 -8.93
N LEU A 970 -9.01 -52.61 -8.33
CA LEU A 970 -7.81 -53.43 -8.12
C LEU A 970 -8.11 -54.64 -7.22
N LYS A 971 -7.76 -55.84 -7.68
CA LYS A 971 -7.97 -57.08 -6.94
C LYS A 971 -6.63 -57.73 -6.62
N GLU A 972 -6.30 -57.83 -5.34
CA GLU A 972 -5.08 -58.54 -4.91
C GLU A 972 -5.22 -60.05 -5.14
N VAL A 973 -4.12 -60.70 -5.54
CA VAL A 973 -4.06 -62.16 -5.63
C VAL A 973 -3.95 -62.73 -4.21
N PRO A 974 -4.82 -63.67 -3.78
CA PRO A 974 -4.84 -64.13 -2.39
C PRO A 974 -3.52 -64.77 -1.97
N LYS A 975 -2.96 -64.33 -0.83
CA LYS A 975 -1.77 -64.92 -0.20
C LYS A 975 -2.09 -66.31 0.37
N ILE A 976 -1.30 -67.30 0.01
CA ILE A 976 -1.39 -68.67 0.54
C ILE A 976 -0.93 -68.65 2.01
N VAL A 977 -1.81 -69.00 2.94
CA VAL A 977 -1.47 -69.17 4.37
C VAL A 977 -0.93 -70.58 4.58
N LEU A 978 0.34 -70.71 4.95
CA LEU A 978 0.99 -71.99 5.20
C LEU A 978 0.74 -72.47 6.63
N ASN A 979 0.41 -73.75 6.80
CA ASN A 979 0.24 -74.41 8.10
C ASN A 979 1.60 -74.83 8.67
N THR A 980 2.10 -74.06 9.61
CA THR A 980 3.39 -74.25 10.28
C THR A 980 3.30 -75.07 11.58
N GLU A 981 2.08 -75.42 12.02
CA GLU A 981 1.84 -76.00 13.35
C GLU A 981 2.49 -77.39 13.50
N ALA A 982 2.39 -78.22 12.45
CA ALA A 982 2.95 -79.56 12.46
C ALA A 982 4.47 -79.57 12.60
N LEU A 983 5.18 -78.75 11.80
CA LEU A 983 6.63 -78.64 11.85
C LEU A 983 7.10 -78.00 13.17
N THR A 984 6.38 -76.99 13.67
CA THR A 984 6.69 -76.32 14.94
C THR A 984 6.60 -77.30 16.12
N LYS A 985 5.53 -78.11 16.17
CA LYS A 985 5.38 -79.16 17.21
C LYS A 985 6.50 -80.19 17.13
N GLU A 986 6.87 -80.60 15.93
CA GLU A 986 7.93 -81.60 15.74
C GLU A 986 9.31 -81.08 16.13
N ILE A 987 9.63 -79.83 15.81
CA ILE A 987 10.86 -79.15 16.26
C ILE A 987 10.91 -79.07 17.78
N ALA A 988 9.81 -78.68 18.42
CA ALA A 988 9.73 -78.62 19.87
C ALA A 988 9.96 -80.00 20.50
N ALA A 989 9.29 -81.04 20.00
CA ALA A 989 9.47 -82.41 20.47
C ALA A 989 10.91 -82.92 20.26
N ALA A 990 11.51 -82.66 19.10
CA ALA A 990 12.88 -83.08 18.79
C ALA A 990 13.93 -82.36 19.66
N LYS A 991 13.68 -81.11 20.10
CA LYS A 991 14.59 -80.35 20.96
C LYS A 991 14.70 -80.90 22.38
N GLU A 992 13.62 -81.46 22.91
CA GLU A 992 13.55 -82.09 24.23
C GLU A 992 14.35 -83.40 24.32
N ILE A 993 14.74 -83.97 23.18
CA ILE A 993 15.54 -85.20 23.14
C ILE A 993 16.96 -84.91 23.66
N VAL A 994 17.33 -85.62 24.73
CA VAL A 994 18.67 -85.60 25.32
C VAL A 994 19.50 -86.79 24.84
N LYS A 995 20.83 -86.62 24.78
CA LYS A 995 21.75 -87.61 24.19
C LYS A 995 21.71 -89.01 24.84
N GLY A 996 21.58 -89.08 26.17
CA GLY A 996 21.59 -90.35 26.91
C GLY A 996 22.87 -91.19 26.69
N LYS A 997 22.71 -92.51 26.51
CA LYS A 997 23.81 -93.47 26.25
C LYS A 997 24.18 -93.60 24.76
N LYS A 998 23.52 -92.85 23.86
CA LYS A 998 23.75 -92.87 22.41
C LYS A 998 25.07 -92.21 22.02
N THR A 999 25.55 -92.48 20.81
CA THR A 999 26.81 -91.91 20.31
C THR A 999 26.70 -90.39 20.08
N GLU A 1000 27.81 -89.67 20.22
CA GLU A 1000 27.84 -88.21 19.96
C GLU A 1000 27.51 -87.88 18.50
N GLU A 1001 27.94 -88.74 17.57
CA GLU A 1001 27.70 -88.54 16.14
C GLU A 1001 26.20 -88.58 15.80
N ALA A 1002 25.45 -89.53 16.39
CA ALA A 1002 24.01 -89.63 16.17
C ALA A 1002 23.28 -88.38 16.71
N PHE A 1003 23.69 -87.88 17.88
CA PHE A 1003 23.08 -86.70 18.48
C PHE A 1003 23.37 -85.42 17.68
N ARG A 1004 24.58 -85.29 17.13
CA ARG A 1004 24.93 -84.17 16.24
C ARG A 1004 24.09 -84.17 14.96
N LYS A 1005 23.82 -85.35 14.37
CA LYS A 1005 22.94 -85.46 13.18
C LYS A 1005 21.51 -85.03 13.49
N LEU A 1006 20.97 -85.39 14.65
CA LEU A 1006 19.66 -84.92 15.10
C LEU A 1006 19.63 -83.39 15.28
N LYS A 1007 20.63 -82.80 15.94
CA LYS A 1007 20.70 -81.34 16.11
C LYS A 1007 20.83 -80.59 14.78
N ALA A 1008 21.54 -81.15 13.80
CA ALA A 1008 21.61 -80.58 12.45
C ALA A 1008 20.26 -80.64 11.71
N ALA A 1009 19.51 -81.74 11.85
CA ALA A 1009 18.17 -81.87 11.27
C ALA A 1009 17.17 -80.89 11.90
N ILE A 1010 17.26 -80.65 13.22
CA ILE A 1010 16.46 -79.64 13.92
C ILE A 1010 16.75 -78.24 13.36
N ALA A 1011 18.03 -77.87 13.21
CA ALA A 1011 18.40 -76.55 12.68
C ALA A 1011 17.95 -76.36 11.22
N ALA A 1012 18.00 -77.41 10.40
CA ALA A 1012 17.47 -77.38 9.03
C ALA A 1012 15.95 -77.18 9.01
N ALA A 1013 15.23 -77.90 9.87
CA ALA A 1013 13.78 -77.76 10.02
C ALA A 1013 13.37 -76.36 10.52
N GLU A 1014 14.11 -75.76 11.47
CA GLU A 1014 13.89 -74.38 11.93
C GLU A 1014 14.10 -73.34 10.83
N LYS A 1015 15.11 -73.56 9.99
CA LYS A 1015 15.36 -72.69 8.85
C LYS A 1015 14.20 -72.75 7.85
N VAL A 1016 13.74 -73.95 7.50
CA VAL A 1016 12.59 -74.12 6.59
C VAL A 1016 11.31 -73.50 7.19
N LEU A 1017 11.10 -73.62 8.51
CA LEU A 1017 9.97 -72.99 9.19
C LEU A 1017 9.94 -71.46 9.03
N GLY A 1018 11.11 -70.81 8.96
CA GLY A 1018 11.22 -69.36 8.78
C GLY A 1018 11.21 -68.88 7.32
N GLU A 1019 11.47 -69.77 6.35
CA GLU A 1019 11.75 -69.41 4.95
C GLU A 1019 10.79 -70.06 3.93
N ALA A 1020 9.91 -70.98 4.33
CA ALA A 1020 9.06 -71.72 3.40
C ALA A 1020 8.06 -70.81 2.65
N THR A 1021 7.92 -71.07 1.36
CA THR A 1021 6.98 -70.40 0.45
C THR A 1021 5.85 -71.33 -0.01
N GLU A 1022 5.98 -72.64 0.21
CA GLU A 1022 4.97 -73.66 -0.13
C GLU A 1022 4.77 -74.66 1.02
N GLN A 1023 3.56 -75.25 1.12
CA GLN A 1023 3.21 -76.17 2.20
C GLN A 1023 4.03 -77.48 2.14
N THR A 1024 4.33 -77.92 0.93
CA THR A 1024 5.16 -79.11 0.64
C THR A 1024 6.53 -79.01 1.30
N GLN A 1025 7.14 -77.82 1.33
CA GLN A 1025 8.44 -77.60 1.99
C GLN A 1025 8.36 -77.81 3.51
N LEU A 1026 7.27 -77.36 4.14
CA LEU A 1026 7.03 -77.55 5.58
C LEU A 1026 6.75 -79.02 5.90
N ASP A 1027 5.96 -79.69 5.06
CA ASP A 1027 5.59 -81.09 5.24
C ASP A 1027 6.79 -82.04 5.05
N GLU A 1028 7.64 -81.77 4.05
CA GLU A 1028 8.89 -82.48 3.80
C GLU A 1028 9.90 -82.27 4.94
N ALA A 1029 10.03 -81.04 5.44
CA ALA A 1029 10.89 -80.75 6.59
C ALA A 1029 10.41 -81.45 7.85
N ALA A 1030 9.09 -81.53 8.09
CA ALA A 1030 8.52 -82.23 9.24
C ALA A 1030 8.77 -83.75 9.14
N THR A 1031 8.62 -84.31 7.94
CA THR A 1031 8.89 -85.73 7.66
C THR A 1031 10.37 -86.05 7.85
N THR A 1032 11.25 -85.19 7.34
CA THR A 1032 12.71 -85.35 7.48
C THR A 1032 13.15 -85.29 8.93
N LEU A 1033 12.58 -84.36 9.71
CA LEU A 1033 12.87 -84.23 11.13
C LEU A 1033 12.39 -85.46 11.93
N LYS A 1034 11.17 -85.96 11.66
CA LYS A 1034 10.66 -87.21 12.25
C LYS A 1034 11.59 -88.39 11.99
N ALA A 1035 12.01 -88.57 10.74
CA ALA A 1035 12.93 -89.64 10.37
C ALA A 1035 14.29 -89.51 11.09
N ALA A 1036 14.79 -88.28 11.27
CA ALA A 1036 16.02 -88.02 12.02
C ALA A 1036 15.87 -88.34 13.52
N VAL A 1037 14.72 -88.02 14.12
CA VAL A 1037 14.36 -88.38 15.51
C VAL A 1037 14.31 -89.90 15.68
N GLU A 1038 13.61 -90.61 14.79
CA GLU A 1038 13.53 -92.08 14.83
C GLU A 1038 14.90 -92.73 14.66
N THR A 1039 15.69 -92.25 13.70
CA THR A 1039 17.06 -92.72 13.47
C THR A 1039 17.94 -92.52 14.70
N PHE A 1040 17.82 -91.38 15.38
CA PHE A 1040 18.54 -91.12 16.62
C PHE A 1040 18.13 -92.08 17.74
N ASN A 1041 16.83 -92.26 17.96
CA ASN A 1041 16.30 -93.13 19.02
C ASN A 1041 16.73 -94.60 18.83
N ASN A 1042 16.80 -95.05 17.57
CA ASN A 1042 17.20 -96.41 17.21
C ASN A 1042 18.73 -96.60 17.11
N SER A 1043 19.54 -95.55 17.29
CA SER A 1043 21.00 -95.66 17.23
C SER A 1043 21.55 -96.49 18.41
N PRO A 1044 22.69 -97.18 18.27
CA PRO A 1044 23.23 -98.03 19.34
C PRO A 1044 23.86 -97.23 20.50
N ASP A 1045 23.81 -97.80 21.70
CA ASP A 1045 24.46 -97.24 22.89
C ASP A 1045 25.99 -97.42 22.86
N LYS A 1046 26.72 -96.49 23.47
CA LYS A 1046 28.19 -96.54 23.59
C LYS A 1046 28.61 -97.67 24.55
N LYS A 1047 29.32 -98.71 24.08
CA LYS A 1047 29.83 -99.82 24.92
C LYS A 1047 30.95 -99.38 25.88
N VAL A 1048 30.95 -99.95 27.09
CA VAL A 1048 31.93 -99.72 28.18
C VAL A 1048 32.86 -100.93 28.31
N THR A 1049 34.18 -100.73 28.45
CA THR A 1049 35.18 -101.76 28.79
C THR A 1049 36.06 -101.34 30.00
N PRO A 1050 36.52 -102.29 30.86
CA PRO A 1050 37.25 -101.98 32.10
C PRO A 1050 38.79 -101.96 31.94
N THR A 1051 39.47 -101.25 32.86
CA THR A 1051 40.92 -100.94 32.90
C THR A 1051 41.74 -101.95 33.72
N PRO A 1052 43.08 -102.05 33.50
CA PRO A 1052 44.05 -102.05 34.62
C PRO A 1052 45.39 -101.29 34.36
N THR A 1053 46.07 -100.88 35.44
CA THR A 1053 47.44 -100.26 35.59
C THR A 1053 48.49 -101.32 36.08
N PRO A 1054 49.83 -101.09 36.37
CA PRO A 1054 50.71 -99.88 36.38
C PRO A 1054 52.24 -99.99 35.90
N LYS A 1055 52.94 -98.81 35.75
CA LYS A 1055 54.40 -98.40 35.94
C LYS A 1055 55.54 -98.83 34.96
N PRO A 1056 56.77 -98.19 34.90
CA PRO A 1056 57.36 -96.98 35.57
C PRO A 1056 58.20 -95.96 34.70
N ASP A 1057 58.75 -94.90 35.33
CA ASP A 1057 59.62 -93.77 34.85
C ASP A 1057 61.01 -94.14 34.25
N PRO A 1058 61.76 -93.21 33.59
CA PRO A 1058 62.71 -92.32 34.31
C PRO A 1058 62.84 -90.85 33.83
N LYS A 1059 63.20 -89.98 34.80
CA LYS A 1059 63.79 -88.60 34.81
C LYS A 1059 65.09 -88.43 33.97
N PRO A 1060 65.82 -87.27 33.94
CA PRO A 1060 65.46 -85.82 33.92
C PRO A 1060 66.39 -84.89 33.03
N THR A 1061 65.88 -83.68 32.64
CA THR A 1061 66.54 -82.33 32.45
C THR A 1061 67.79 -82.13 31.53
N PRO A 1062 68.03 -80.96 30.86
CA PRO A 1062 68.13 -79.62 31.49
C PRO A 1062 67.78 -78.32 30.67
N ASN A 1063 67.45 -77.25 31.43
CA ASN A 1063 67.78 -75.80 31.34
C ASN A 1063 67.99 -75.10 29.97
N TYR A 1064 67.63 -73.83 29.71
CA TYR A 1064 67.51 -72.59 30.52
C TYR A 1064 66.86 -71.45 29.65
N PRO A 1065 66.82 -70.13 30.02
CA PRO A 1065 65.64 -69.25 29.90
C PRO A 1065 65.78 -68.10 28.87
N SER A 1066 64.71 -67.30 28.65
CA SER A 1066 64.81 -65.84 28.41
C SER A 1066 63.45 -65.12 28.27
N TYR A 1067 63.37 -64.03 29.02
CA TYR A 1067 62.51 -62.82 29.12
C TYR A 1067 62.05 -62.06 27.81
N PRO A 1068 61.29 -60.93 27.91
CA PRO A 1068 60.23 -60.52 26.98
C PRO A 1068 60.57 -59.26 26.16
N SER A 1069 59.76 -58.92 25.13
CA SER A 1069 59.79 -57.58 24.53
C SER A 1069 58.51 -57.17 23.78
N TYR A 1070 58.22 -55.88 23.91
CA TYR A 1070 57.19 -55.00 23.33
C TYR A 1070 57.42 -54.69 21.81
N PRO A 1071 56.64 -53.78 21.16
CA PRO A 1071 56.33 -53.75 19.73
C PRO A 1071 57.23 -52.79 18.93
N ARG A 1072 57.14 -52.83 17.59
CA ARG A 1072 57.16 -51.64 16.70
C ARG A 1072 57.06 -52.00 15.22
N ASP A 1073 56.28 -51.20 14.50
CA ASP A 1073 56.49 -50.88 13.08
C ASP A 1073 57.93 -50.39 12.84
N ASN A 1074 58.50 -50.66 11.66
CA ASN A 1074 58.75 -49.63 10.63
C ASN A 1074 59.85 -49.97 9.60
N SER A 1075 59.55 -49.62 8.34
CA SER A 1075 60.33 -48.75 7.44
C SER A 1075 61.34 -49.29 6.39
N THR A 1076 61.07 -48.80 5.16
CA THR A 1076 61.95 -48.09 4.20
C THR A 1076 62.98 -48.80 3.33
N THR A 1077 62.85 -48.55 2.02
CA THR A 1077 63.87 -47.93 1.14
C THR A 1077 63.15 -47.00 0.13
N ALA A 1078 63.37 -45.67 0.22
CA ALA A 1078 64.16 -44.81 -0.70
C ALA A 1078 63.47 -44.55 -2.07
N GLY A 1079 63.28 -43.35 -2.63
CA GLY A 1079 63.81 -41.99 -2.44
C GLY A 1079 63.96 -41.38 -3.86
N SER A 1080 63.19 -40.35 -4.25
CA SER A 1080 63.72 -39.02 -4.58
C SER A 1080 62.61 -37.97 -4.76
N THR A 1081 62.59 -36.97 -3.84
CA THR A 1081 62.37 -35.51 -4.03
C THR A 1081 61.12 -35.03 -4.81
N THR A 1082 60.14 -34.27 -4.29
CA THR A 1082 60.19 -33.02 -3.49
C THR A 1082 58.79 -32.65 -2.94
N LYS A 1083 58.78 -31.87 -1.84
CA LYS A 1083 57.68 -31.20 -1.05
C LYS A 1083 56.64 -30.36 -1.87
N PRO A 1084 55.59 -29.79 -1.24
CA PRO A 1084 54.88 -30.12 0.01
C PRO A 1084 53.33 -30.21 -0.14
N THR A 1085 52.71 -30.99 0.77
CA THR A 1085 51.33 -30.94 1.35
C THR A 1085 50.25 -30.02 0.73
N ALA A 1086 48.98 -30.40 0.65
CA ALA A 1086 48.23 -31.61 1.01
C ALA A 1086 46.81 -31.41 0.46
N ASP A 1087 46.13 -32.49 0.07
CA ASP A 1087 44.66 -32.53 0.02
C ASP A 1087 44.20 -33.99 -0.11
N LYS A 1088 43.65 -34.56 0.97
CA LYS A 1088 42.21 -34.80 1.16
C LYS A 1088 41.95 -35.75 2.33
#